data_AF-G3FNB2-F1
#
_entry.id   AF-G3FNB2-F1
#
_cell.length_a   1.000
_cell.length_b   1.000
_cell.length_c   1.000
_cell.angle_alpha   90.00
_cell.angle_beta   90.00
_cell.angle_gamma   90.00
#
_symmetry.space_group_name_H-M   'P 1'
#
loop_
_entity.id
_entity.type
_entity.pdbx_description
1 polymer ?
#
loop_
_entity_poly.entity_id
_entity_poly.type
_entity_poly.pdbx_seq_one_letter_code
_entity_poly.pdbx_strand_id
1 'polypeptide(L)'
;MIDTPQPPTQSGTGNTPDSDLDRQLADAVKRNELLNEQLKQLRAQVREGALARAEAARLRTDIATIRNSTSWRITAPLRRIGRIALATRLVFQIASRQVALRGGYRNVFRHGLATFRREGINGLRARLARLSNSTGLADGTSLDELYHAWIDRYDTLTEQKRNQALAEMEHFQSAPLISIVVPTYNSDARFLQEMIESVRHQLYPHWELCIADDASTSESVKQVLEAARAQDERIKVVYRTENGHISEASNSALAIASGQFVALLDHDDVLPAHALFMAVKYMNRYPRARMFYSDEDKLSVDGKRTAPYFKSDWNPQLFLAQNMFSHFGIYETALAREAGGFRTGFEGSQDYDLALRCVELAGHDCVVHIPHVLYHWRVAPGSTASSGSEKPYALLAAIRALEEHLARTHTRATVEHPCDQHSTLRVRYALPQPAPKVSILIPTRDGLSLIKQCIDSVFAKTNYPNYEIIVIDNGSVKSETLAYFESLKSEPRIRVIRDDSPFNYSALNNRAAAIATGDYLCLLNNDIEIISPEWLDELVGIASQPGNGAVGAALWYPNDTLQHGGVVIGLGGVAGHMHTLLPRGGFGYFCRAAAAQNLSAVTAACLVIRKSIYMEVGGLNEELAVAFNDVDFCLRVREAGYRNVWTPYAELYHHESATRGSDMDPDKYQRFVDEVRWMEKRWGHHLELDPAYNPNLTLSGHDAPFAFADPPRIGMLD
;
A
#
# COMPACT_ATOMS: atom_id res chain seq x y z
N MET A 1 5.92 -15.56 -97.14
CA MET A 1 6.59 -14.44 -96.43
C MET A 1 5.57 -13.33 -96.34
N ILE A 2 5.07 -12.85 -95.21
CA ILE A 2 5.29 -13.08 -93.77
C ILE A 2 3.87 -12.92 -93.18
N ASP A 3 3.50 -13.76 -92.22
CA ASP A 3 2.17 -13.81 -91.64
C ASP A 3 2.28 -13.85 -90.10
N THR A 4 1.17 -13.55 -89.44
CA THR A 4 0.82 -13.68 -88.00
C THR A 4 1.09 -12.52 -87.00
N PRO A 5 0.17 -12.35 -86.00
CA PRO A 5 -0.44 -11.06 -85.63
C PRO A 5 -0.42 -10.73 -84.11
N GLN A 6 -1.05 -9.62 -83.69
CA GLN A 6 -1.42 -9.35 -82.28
C GLN A 6 -2.40 -10.40 -81.72
N PRO A 7 -2.38 -10.69 -80.40
CA PRO A 7 -3.40 -10.16 -79.46
C PRO A 7 -2.88 -10.02 -77.98
N PRO A 8 -3.71 -9.90 -76.92
CA PRO A 8 -4.61 -8.81 -76.53
C PRO A 8 -4.36 -8.26 -75.09
N THR A 9 -5.05 -7.20 -74.72
CA THR A 9 -5.27 -6.70 -73.34
C THR A 9 -6.07 -7.69 -72.48
N GLN A 10 -5.66 -7.93 -71.23
CA GLN A 10 -6.53 -8.46 -70.16
C GLN A 10 -6.32 -7.73 -68.82
N SER A 11 -7.41 -7.13 -68.36
CA SER A 11 -7.74 -6.86 -66.96
C SER A 11 -8.02 -8.17 -66.22
N GLY A 12 -7.63 -8.29 -64.95
CA GLY A 12 -8.03 -9.42 -64.11
C GLY A 12 -7.54 -9.32 -62.68
N THR A 13 -8.34 -8.71 -61.81
CA THR A 13 -8.33 -8.88 -60.36
C THR A 13 -8.60 -10.35 -60.01
N GLY A 14 -7.74 -10.97 -59.20
CA GLY A 14 -7.96 -12.31 -58.66
C GLY A 14 -7.28 -12.47 -57.31
N ASN A 15 -7.97 -12.10 -56.23
CA ASN A 15 -7.69 -12.61 -54.88
C ASN A 15 -8.05 -14.10 -54.89
N THR A 16 -7.05 -14.98 -54.83
CA THR A 16 -7.27 -16.44 -54.76
C THR A 16 -7.48 -16.89 -53.31
N PRO A 17 -8.50 -17.74 -53.03
CA PRO A 17 -8.81 -18.28 -51.69
C PRO A 17 -7.68 -19.09 -51.04
N ASP A 18 -6.71 -19.59 -51.82
CA ASP A 18 -5.61 -20.43 -51.31
C ASP A 18 -4.64 -19.69 -50.38
N SER A 19 -4.43 -18.37 -50.58
CA SER A 19 -3.46 -17.62 -49.78
C SER A 19 -3.89 -17.37 -48.33
N ASP A 20 -5.19 -17.37 -48.07
CA ASP A 20 -5.76 -17.14 -46.73
C ASP A 20 -5.85 -18.47 -45.95
N LEU A 21 -6.09 -19.59 -46.66
CA LEU A 21 -6.09 -20.93 -46.07
C LEU A 21 -4.69 -21.34 -45.61
N ASP A 22 -3.66 -21.06 -46.41
CA ASP A 22 -2.26 -21.34 -46.05
C ASP A 22 -1.79 -20.50 -44.86
N ARG A 23 -2.27 -19.26 -44.74
CA ARG A 23 -1.98 -18.39 -43.59
C ARG A 23 -2.66 -18.90 -42.32
N GLN A 24 -3.94 -19.29 -42.41
CA GLN A 24 -4.67 -19.87 -41.28
C GLN A 24 -4.06 -21.21 -40.83
N LEU A 25 -3.56 -22.02 -41.77
CA LEU A 25 -2.85 -23.26 -41.46
C LEU A 25 -1.52 -22.99 -40.75
N ALA A 26 -0.74 -22.01 -41.21
CA ALA A 26 0.51 -21.61 -40.57
C ALA A 26 0.29 -21.08 -39.13
N ASP A 27 -0.74 -20.25 -38.93
CA ASP A 27 -1.10 -19.75 -37.60
C ASP A 27 -1.62 -20.85 -36.68
N ALA A 28 -2.38 -21.81 -37.21
CA ALA A 28 -2.85 -22.97 -36.46
C ALA A 28 -1.70 -23.89 -36.02
N VAL A 29 -0.71 -24.12 -36.90
CA VAL A 29 0.51 -24.89 -36.57
C VAL A 29 1.31 -24.19 -35.48
N LYS A 30 1.54 -22.87 -35.60
CA LYS A 30 2.27 -22.08 -34.60
C LYS A 30 1.56 -22.05 -33.24
N ARG A 31 0.23 -22.00 -33.24
CA ARG A 31 -0.58 -22.08 -32.02
C ARG A 31 -0.52 -23.47 -31.37
N ASN A 32 -0.45 -24.53 -32.18
CA ASN A 32 -0.30 -25.90 -31.68
C ASN A 32 1.09 -26.11 -31.05
N GLU A 33 2.15 -25.58 -31.66
CA GLU A 33 3.50 -25.61 -31.09
C GLU A 33 3.58 -24.86 -29.76
N LEU A 34 2.98 -23.67 -29.67
CA LEU A 34 2.93 -22.89 -28.42
C LEU A 34 2.16 -23.64 -27.32
N LEU A 35 1.01 -24.22 -27.65
CA LEU A 35 0.21 -25.02 -26.71
C LEU A 35 0.98 -26.24 -26.21
N ASN A 36 1.76 -26.90 -27.07
CA ASN A 36 2.57 -28.05 -26.69
C ASN A 36 3.72 -27.67 -25.73
N GLU A 37 4.37 -26.52 -25.93
CA GLU A 37 5.38 -26.01 -24.98
C GLU A 37 4.74 -25.58 -23.65
N GLN A 38 3.57 -24.94 -23.65
CA GLN A 38 2.83 -24.64 -22.42
C GLN A 38 2.43 -25.92 -21.67
N LEU A 39 1.98 -26.96 -22.37
CA LEU A 39 1.64 -28.25 -21.78
C LEU A 39 2.86 -28.94 -21.15
N LYS A 40 4.04 -28.76 -21.76
CA LYS A 40 5.31 -29.28 -21.26
C LYS A 40 5.77 -28.55 -20.00
N GLN A 41 5.63 -27.22 -19.96
CA GLN A 41 5.89 -26.41 -18.76
C GLN A 41 4.93 -26.75 -17.61
N LEU A 42 3.63 -26.88 -17.91
CA LEU A 42 2.62 -27.23 -16.90
C LEU A 42 2.86 -28.63 -16.32
N ARG A 43 3.25 -29.60 -17.15
CA ARG A 43 3.65 -30.94 -16.71
C ARG A 43 4.91 -30.91 -15.84
N ALA A 44 5.87 -30.02 -16.13
CA ALA A 44 7.06 -29.84 -15.29
C ALA A 44 6.70 -29.26 -13.91
N GLN A 45 5.85 -28.22 -13.86
CA GLN A 45 5.38 -27.62 -12.61
C GLN A 45 4.55 -28.59 -11.75
N VAL A 46 3.67 -29.39 -12.36
CA VAL A 46 2.91 -30.44 -11.63
C VAL A 46 3.86 -31.49 -11.06
N ARG A 47 4.95 -31.82 -11.77
CA ARG A 47 5.95 -32.79 -11.31
C ARG A 47 6.79 -32.24 -10.16
N GLU A 48 7.21 -30.97 -10.21
CA GLU A 48 7.88 -30.28 -9.10
C GLU A 48 6.97 -30.16 -7.88
N GLY A 49 5.70 -29.78 -8.07
CA GLY A 49 4.72 -29.73 -6.98
C GLY A 49 4.46 -31.09 -6.34
N ALA A 50 4.47 -32.17 -7.12
CA ALA A 50 4.36 -33.54 -6.59
C ALA A 50 5.62 -33.97 -5.81
N LEU A 51 6.81 -33.61 -6.29
CA LEU A 51 8.09 -33.86 -5.61
C LEU A 51 8.18 -33.10 -4.28
N ALA A 52 7.81 -31.81 -4.27
CA ALA A 52 7.77 -30.99 -3.06
C ALA A 52 6.78 -31.52 -2.02
N ARG A 53 5.60 -32.00 -2.44
CA ARG A 53 4.64 -32.65 -1.53
C ARG A 53 5.16 -33.97 -0.97
N ALA A 54 5.85 -34.77 -1.78
CA ALA A 54 6.47 -36.01 -1.34
C ALA A 54 7.62 -35.74 -0.34
N GLU A 55 8.42 -34.69 -0.57
CA GLU A 55 9.48 -34.27 0.33
C GLU A 55 8.92 -33.70 1.64
N ALA A 56 7.86 -32.89 1.59
CA ALA A 56 7.17 -32.40 2.79
C ALA A 56 6.56 -33.54 3.62
N ALA A 57 5.98 -34.55 2.96
CA ALA A 57 5.45 -35.74 3.65
C ALA A 57 6.57 -36.58 4.29
N ARG A 58 7.69 -36.75 3.59
CA ARG A 58 8.89 -37.42 4.11
C ARG A 58 9.47 -36.66 5.31
N LEU A 59 9.67 -35.34 5.21
CA LEU A 59 10.15 -34.50 6.30
C LEU A 59 9.23 -34.55 7.52
N ARG A 60 7.91 -34.57 7.34
CA ARG A 60 6.95 -34.75 8.45
C ARG A 60 7.12 -36.12 9.12
N THR A 61 7.38 -37.16 8.35
CA THR A 61 7.61 -38.52 8.85
C THR A 61 8.96 -38.63 9.58
N ASP A 62 10.01 -37.99 9.06
CA ASP A 62 11.33 -37.90 9.68
C ASP A 62 11.27 -37.11 11.00
N ILE A 63 10.55 -35.98 11.02
CA ILE A 63 10.29 -35.20 12.24
C ILE A 63 9.50 -36.02 13.26
N ALA A 64 8.48 -36.76 12.85
CA ALA A 64 7.71 -37.63 13.75
C ALA A 64 8.57 -38.77 14.31
N THR A 65 9.45 -39.34 13.49
CA THR A 65 10.39 -40.40 13.89
C THR A 65 11.44 -39.88 14.88
N ILE A 66 12.00 -38.69 14.64
CA ILE A 66 12.92 -38.03 15.57
C ILE A 66 12.20 -37.72 16.89
N ARG A 67 10.96 -37.20 16.84
CA ARG A 67 10.16 -36.87 18.04
C ARG A 67 9.79 -38.10 18.88
N ASN A 68 9.65 -39.26 18.25
CA ASN A 68 9.33 -40.52 18.93
C ASN A 68 10.58 -41.33 19.32
N SER A 69 11.79 -40.88 18.95
CA SER A 69 13.04 -41.59 19.23
C SER A 69 13.42 -41.53 20.72
N THR A 70 14.09 -42.58 21.20
CA THR A 70 14.53 -42.72 22.59
C THR A 70 15.52 -41.62 22.98
N SER A 71 16.38 -41.18 22.04
CA SER A 71 17.31 -40.06 22.24
C SER A 71 16.59 -38.73 22.43
N TRP A 72 15.46 -38.51 21.74
CA TRP A 72 14.62 -37.33 21.94
C TRP A 72 13.95 -37.33 23.31
N ARG A 73 13.50 -38.48 23.83
CA ARG A 73 12.89 -38.58 25.16
C ARG A 73 13.92 -38.41 26.29
N ILE A 74 15.13 -38.94 26.13
CA ILE A 74 16.21 -38.87 27.13
C ILE A 74 16.78 -37.44 27.27
N THR A 75 16.84 -36.67 26.19
CA THR A 75 17.38 -35.30 26.19
C THR A 75 16.33 -34.22 26.54
N ALA A 76 15.09 -34.62 26.85
CA ALA A 76 14.00 -33.70 27.24
C ALA A 76 14.31 -32.81 28.47
N PRO A 77 14.99 -33.28 29.53
CA PRO A 77 15.36 -32.45 30.68
C PRO A 77 16.41 -31.38 30.32
N LEU A 78 17.41 -31.73 29.51
CA LEU A 78 18.46 -30.82 29.05
C LEU A 78 17.91 -29.74 28.10
N ARG A 79 16.91 -30.08 27.26
CA ARG A 79 16.19 -29.09 26.43
C ARG A 79 15.30 -28.16 27.25
N ARG A 80 14.79 -28.59 28.41
CA ARG A 80 14.08 -27.71 29.36
C ARG A 80 15.03 -26.72 30.02
N ILE A 81 16.25 -27.14 30.37
CA ILE A 81 17.28 -26.25 30.95
C ILE A 81 17.78 -25.22 29.91
N GLY A 82 17.99 -25.64 28.66
CA GLY A 82 18.31 -24.72 27.56
C GLY A 82 17.21 -23.69 27.26
N ARG A 83 15.93 -24.11 27.34
CA ARG A 83 14.76 -23.21 27.21
C ARG A 83 14.58 -22.27 28.40
N ILE A 84 14.87 -22.72 29.62
CA ILE A 84 14.84 -21.88 30.83
C ILE A 84 16.00 -20.88 30.80
N ALA A 85 17.19 -21.25 30.31
CA ALA A 85 18.34 -20.35 30.15
C ALA A 85 18.13 -19.28 29.07
N LEU A 86 17.49 -19.64 27.94
CA LEU A 86 17.11 -18.66 26.91
C LEU A 86 15.98 -17.75 27.39
N ALA A 87 14.96 -18.29 28.07
CA ALA A 87 13.85 -17.52 28.62
C ALA A 87 14.31 -16.60 29.77
N THR A 88 15.24 -17.03 30.63
CA THR A 88 15.82 -16.17 31.66
C THR A 88 16.70 -15.09 31.07
N ARG A 89 17.47 -15.35 30.00
CA ARG A 89 18.19 -14.29 29.26
C ARG A 89 17.24 -13.27 28.63
N LEU A 90 16.14 -13.72 28.01
CA LEU A 90 15.13 -12.85 27.41
C LEU A 90 14.39 -12.03 28.47
N VAL A 91 13.99 -12.66 29.58
CA VAL A 91 13.36 -11.97 30.72
C VAL A 91 14.33 -10.97 31.36
N PHE A 92 15.62 -11.29 31.45
CA PHE A 92 16.63 -10.36 31.96
C PHE A 92 16.87 -9.19 31.00
N GLN A 93 16.83 -9.41 29.67
CA GLN A 93 16.92 -8.37 28.64
C GLN A 93 15.66 -7.48 28.56
N ILE A 94 14.48 -8.07 28.77
CA ILE A 94 13.20 -7.34 28.83
C ILE A 94 13.10 -6.56 30.14
N ALA A 95 13.50 -7.16 31.27
CA ALA A 95 13.55 -6.49 32.56
C ALA A 95 14.58 -5.35 32.57
N SER A 96 15.76 -5.54 31.98
CA SER A 96 16.76 -4.47 31.87
C SER A 96 16.32 -3.35 30.91
N ARG A 97 15.62 -3.66 29.81
CA ARG A 97 14.96 -2.65 28.94
C ARG A 97 13.84 -1.89 29.64
N GLN A 98 12.97 -2.56 30.39
CA GLN A 98 11.88 -1.94 31.15
C GLN A 98 12.42 -1.04 32.29
N VAL A 99 13.54 -1.43 32.89
CA VAL A 99 14.24 -0.65 33.93
C VAL A 99 14.94 0.57 33.33
N ALA A 100 15.52 0.44 32.13
CA ALA A 100 16.12 1.53 31.39
C ALA A 100 15.08 2.56 30.91
N LEU A 101 13.93 2.11 30.40
CA LEU A 101 12.86 2.98 29.91
C LEU A 101 12.07 3.69 31.02
N ARG A 102 12.03 3.15 32.24
CA ARG A 102 11.18 3.67 33.34
C ARG A 102 11.95 4.16 34.56
N GLY A 103 13.27 4.32 34.43
CA GLY A 103 14.13 4.94 35.43
C GLY A 103 14.27 4.14 36.73
N GLY A 104 14.31 2.80 36.65
CA GLY A 104 14.63 1.94 37.79
C GLY A 104 13.58 0.88 38.16
N TYR A 105 14.02 -0.15 38.88
CA TYR A 105 13.22 -1.32 39.28
C TYR A 105 11.98 -0.97 40.13
N ARG A 106 12.02 0.14 40.90
CA ARG A 106 10.90 0.60 41.73
C ARG A 106 9.67 1.02 40.91
N ASN A 107 9.85 1.63 39.74
CA ASN A 107 8.75 2.09 38.90
C ASN A 107 8.11 0.95 38.09
N VAL A 108 8.92 -0.02 37.65
CA VAL A 108 8.45 -1.27 37.03
C VAL A 108 7.58 -2.06 38.02
N PHE A 109 8.03 -2.17 39.28
CA PHE A 109 7.27 -2.85 40.32
C PHE A 109 5.98 -2.12 40.68
N ARG A 110 6.01 -0.79 40.81
CA ARG A 110 4.81 0.04 41.08
C ARG A 110 3.76 -0.08 39.96
N HIS A 111 4.20 -0.19 38.70
CA HIS A 111 3.31 -0.39 37.56
C HIS A 111 2.77 -1.81 37.45
N GLY A 112 3.58 -2.83 37.76
CA GLY A 112 3.12 -4.21 37.91
C GLY A 112 2.07 -4.35 39.02
N LEU A 113 2.25 -3.64 40.13
CA LEU A 113 1.30 -3.58 41.23
C LEU A 113 0.01 -2.82 40.86
N ALA A 114 0.11 -1.73 40.09
CA ALA A 114 -1.04 -1.00 39.58
C ALA A 114 -1.88 -1.84 38.59
N THR A 115 -1.21 -2.61 37.72
CA THR A 115 -1.85 -3.54 36.78
C THR A 115 -2.52 -4.70 37.52
N PHE A 116 -1.85 -5.27 38.53
CA PHE A 116 -2.43 -6.28 39.40
C PHE A 116 -3.67 -5.77 40.16
N ARG A 117 -3.64 -4.51 40.63
CA ARG A 117 -4.79 -3.87 41.29
C ARG A 117 -5.95 -3.57 40.33
N ARG A 118 -5.69 -3.35 39.04
CA ARG A 118 -6.71 -3.03 38.02
C ARG A 118 -7.31 -4.26 37.36
N GLU A 119 -6.51 -5.29 37.09
CA GLU A 119 -6.88 -6.43 36.21
C GLU A 119 -6.66 -7.80 36.88
N GLY A 120 -6.17 -7.84 38.12
CA GLY A 120 -5.93 -9.06 38.89
C GLY A 120 -4.84 -9.97 38.33
N ILE A 121 -4.76 -11.19 38.89
CA ILE A 121 -3.81 -12.24 38.47
C ILE A 121 -4.05 -12.69 37.01
N ASN A 122 -5.30 -12.60 36.54
CA ASN A 122 -5.69 -13.02 35.20
C ASN A 122 -5.18 -12.06 34.11
N GLY A 123 -5.20 -10.73 34.35
CA GLY A 123 -4.60 -9.75 33.45
C GLY A 123 -3.08 -9.91 33.31
N LEU A 124 -2.39 -10.21 34.41
CA LEU A 124 -0.96 -10.48 34.40
C LEU A 124 -0.63 -11.79 33.64
N ARG A 125 -1.44 -12.84 33.82
CA ARG A 125 -1.29 -14.14 33.13
C ARG A 125 -1.56 -14.03 31.63
N ALA A 126 -2.59 -13.28 31.20
CA ALA A 126 -2.90 -13.08 29.79
C ALA A 126 -1.75 -12.36 29.06
N ARG A 127 -1.11 -11.39 29.72
CA ARG A 127 0.06 -10.68 29.17
C ARG A 127 1.32 -11.55 29.11
N LEU A 128 1.54 -12.38 30.13
CA LEU A 128 2.62 -13.37 30.11
C LEU A 128 2.40 -14.48 29.06
N ALA A 129 1.14 -14.86 28.80
CA ALA A 129 0.78 -15.79 27.73
C ALA A 129 1.00 -15.20 26.32
N ARG A 130 0.73 -13.90 26.12
CA ARG A 130 1.06 -13.19 24.87
C ARG A 130 2.57 -13.11 24.63
N LEU A 131 3.36 -12.92 25.70
CA LEU A 131 4.83 -12.93 25.64
C LEU A 131 5.42 -14.33 25.41
N SER A 132 4.71 -15.42 25.75
CA SER A 132 5.15 -16.79 25.42
C SER A 132 4.80 -17.19 23.99
N ASN A 133 3.78 -16.56 23.38
CA ASN A 133 3.33 -16.85 22.02
C ASN A 133 4.16 -16.13 20.94
N SER A 134 5.07 -15.23 21.29
CA SER A 134 6.01 -14.63 20.33
C SER A 134 7.19 -15.55 19.97
N THR A 135 7.24 -16.78 20.50
CA THR A 135 8.25 -17.79 20.14
C THR A 135 7.66 -19.19 20.11
N GLY A 136 7.11 -19.62 18.97
CA GLY A 136 6.91 -21.05 18.71
C GLY A 136 5.73 -21.39 17.81
N LEU A 137 6.03 -21.76 16.56
CA LEU A 137 5.14 -22.46 15.64
C LEU A 137 4.50 -23.70 16.30
N ALA A 138 3.16 -23.75 16.34
CA ALA A 138 2.33 -24.90 15.93
C ALA A 138 0.82 -24.69 16.15
N ASP A 139 0.37 -23.77 17.03
CA ASP A 139 -1.07 -23.53 17.30
C ASP A 139 -1.35 -22.01 17.39
N GLY A 140 -1.15 -21.29 16.28
CA GLY A 140 -1.51 -19.87 16.21
C GLY A 140 -3.01 -19.70 15.96
N THR A 141 -3.65 -18.81 16.71
CA THR A 141 -4.99 -18.27 16.41
C THR A 141 -4.99 -17.76 14.96
N SER A 142 -5.94 -18.19 14.14
CA SER A 142 -5.98 -17.74 12.73
C SER A 142 -6.22 -16.23 12.64
N LEU A 143 -5.78 -15.58 11.55
CA LEU A 143 -6.03 -14.14 11.35
C LEU A 143 -7.53 -13.83 11.42
N ASP A 144 -8.36 -14.75 10.90
CA ASP A 144 -9.82 -14.63 10.96
C ASP A 144 -10.34 -14.73 12.40
N GLU A 145 -9.82 -15.62 13.23
CA GLU A 145 -10.19 -15.68 14.66
C GLU A 145 -9.79 -14.41 15.42
N LEU A 146 -8.61 -13.85 15.14
CA LEU A 146 -8.20 -12.54 15.69
C LEU A 146 -9.13 -11.43 15.23
N TYR A 147 -9.56 -11.46 13.97
CA TYR A 147 -10.46 -10.45 13.41
C TYR A 147 -11.86 -10.55 13.98
N HIS A 148 -12.43 -11.75 14.11
CA HIS A 148 -13.73 -11.94 14.77
C HIS A 148 -13.70 -11.45 16.22
N ALA A 149 -12.65 -11.77 16.99
CA ALA A 149 -12.49 -11.27 18.35
C ALA A 149 -12.29 -9.74 18.42
N TRP A 150 -11.80 -9.13 17.34
CA TRP A 150 -11.72 -7.68 17.19
C TRP A 150 -13.11 -7.08 16.90
N ILE A 151 -13.88 -7.68 15.98
CA ILE A 151 -15.25 -7.27 15.66
C ILE A 151 -16.16 -7.35 16.90
N ASP A 152 -16.12 -8.46 17.63
CA ASP A 152 -16.96 -8.68 18.82
C ASP A 152 -16.74 -7.57 19.87
N ARG A 153 -15.49 -7.10 20.00
CA ARG A 153 -15.12 -6.07 20.98
C ARG A 153 -15.37 -4.66 20.51
N TYR A 154 -15.10 -4.38 19.23
CA TYR A 154 -14.95 -3.00 18.75
C TYR A 154 -15.94 -2.62 17.65
N ASP A 155 -16.27 -3.53 16.73
CA ASP A 155 -17.04 -3.25 15.51
C ASP A 155 -18.45 -3.88 15.49
N THR A 156 -18.93 -4.35 16.64
CA THR A 156 -20.32 -4.79 16.81
C THR A 156 -21.24 -3.61 17.10
N LEU A 157 -22.29 -3.44 16.28
CA LEU A 157 -23.34 -2.43 16.48
C LEU A 157 -24.33 -2.90 17.55
N THR A 158 -24.09 -2.51 18.80
CA THR A 158 -25.00 -2.78 19.92
C THR A 158 -26.21 -1.83 19.90
N GLU A 159 -27.28 -2.16 20.63
CA GLU A 159 -28.43 -1.26 20.83
C GLU A 159 -28.02 0.11 21.40
N GLN A 160 -27.03 0.14 22.30
CA GLN A 160 -26.50 1.39 22.83
C GLN A 160 -25.87 2.25 21.71
N LYS A 161 -25.02 1.65 20.86
CA LYS A 161 -24.41 2.34 19.72
C LYS A 161 -25.45 2.77 18.68
N ARG A 162 -26.46 1.95 18.43
CA ARG A 162 -27.61 2.31 17.58
C ARG A 162 -28.31 3.57 18.09
N ASN A 163 -28.66 3.61 19.38
CA ASN A 163 -29.29 4.79 19.98
C ASN A 163 -28.37 6.03 19.97
N GLN A 164 -27.06 5.83 20.16
CA GLN A 164 -26.07 6.90 20.05
C GLN A 164 -26.05 7.50 18.63
N ALA A 165 -25.98 6.66 17.59
CA ALA A 165 -26.00 7.11 16.20
C ALA A 165 -27.28 7.89 15.86
N LEU A 166 -28.45 7.39 16.30
CA LEU A 166 -29.74 8.06 16.10
C LEU A 166 -29.78 9.43 16.77
N ALA A 167 -29.29 9.55 18.02
CA ALA A 167 -29.22 10.83 18.73
C ALA A 167 -28.22 11.81 18.09
N GLU A 168 -27.10 11.31 17.57
CA GLU A 168 -26.12 12.14 16.86
C GLU A 168 -26.67 12.69 15.55
N MET A 169 -27.45 11.89 14.81
CA MET A 169 -28.10 12.32 13.56
C MET A 169 -29.02 13.53 13.73
N GLU A 170 -29.67 13.69 14.89
CA GLU A 170 -30.52 14.86 15.19
C GLU A 170 -29.73 16.18 15.17
N HIS A 171 -28.41 16.11 15.30
CA HIS A 171 -27.50 17.27 15.33
C HIS A 171 -26.79 17.50 14.00
N PHE A 172 -27.06 16.71 12.97
CA PHE A 172 -26.48 16.93 11.64
C PHE A 172 -26.99 18.23 11.04
N GLN A 173 -26.07 19.04 10.52
CA GLN A 173 -26.40 20.29 9.83
C GLN A 173 -26.99 20.04 8.44
N SER A 174 -26.58 18.94 7.81
CA SER A 174 -27.08 18.47 6.52
C SER A 174 -27.50 17.01 6.61
N ALA A 175 -28.65 16.70 6.02
CA ALA A 175 -29.18 15.36 5.87
C ALA A 175 -29.42 15.08 4.38
N PRO A 176 -28.34 14.89 3.58
CA PRO A 176 -28.46 14.69 2.14
C PRO A 176 -29.13 13.35 1.81
N LEU A 177 -29.97 13.32 0.78
CA LEU A 177 -30.46 12.06 0.21
C LEU A 177 -29.30 11.34 -0.48
N ILE A 178 -29.09 10.06 -0.15
CA ILE A 178 -28.12 9.19 -0.81
C ILE A 178 -28.86 8.22 -1.74
N SER A 179 -28.52 8.23 -3.03
CA SER A 179 -29.00 7.24 -4.01
C SER A 179 -28.01 6.09 -4.14
N ILE A 180 -28.41 4.88 -3.76
CA ILE A 180 -27.59 3.69 -3.91
C ILE A 180 -27.79 3.14 -5.33
N VAL A 181 -26.74 3.10 -6.14
CA VAL A 181 -26.75 2.66 -7.53
C VAL A 181 -26.36 1.19 -7.61
N VAL A 182 -27.27 0.35 -8.09
CA VAL A 182 -27.08 -1.11 -8.16
C VAL A 182 -27.39 -1.64 -9.57
N PRO A 183 -26.37 -2.05 -10.34
CA PRO A 183 -26.57 -2.86 -11.54
C PRO A 183 -26.82 -4.34 -11.15
N THR A 184 -27.78 -5.01 -11.80
CA THR A 184 -28.05 -6.43 -11.55
C THR A 184 -28.30 -7.19 -12.85
N TYR A 185 -27.77 -8.42 -12.96
CA TYR A 185 -28.01 -9.32 -14.09
C TYR A 185 -27.92 -10.78 -13.68
N ASN A 186 -29.05 -11.51 -13.77
CA ASN A 186 -29.14 -12.93 -13.42
C ASN A 186 -28.57 -13.26 -12.04
N SER A 187 -28.72 -12.34 -11.10
CA SER A 187 -28.20 -12.46 -9.74
C SER A 187 -28.88 -13.59 -8.99
N ASP A 188 -28.16 -14.19 -8.04
CA ASP A 188 -28.76 -15.13 -7.10
C ASP A 188 -29.84 -14.39 -6.28
N ALA A 189 -31.08 -14.89 -6.36
CA ALA A 189 -32.23 -14.25 -5.72
C ALA A 189 -32.08 -14.08 -4.21
N ARG A 190 -31.36 -15.01 -3.53
CA ARG A 190 -31.09 -14.90 -2.10
C ARG A 190 -30.14 -13.74 -1.83
N PHE A 191 -29.04 -13.65 -2.57
CA PHE A 191 -28.07 -12.58 -2.34
C PHE A 191 -28.62 -11.20 -2.73
N LEU A 192 -29.41 -11.13 -3.79
CA LEU A 192 -30.12 -9.91 -4.16
C LEU A 192 -31.09 -9.45 -3.05
N GLN A 193 -31.82 -10.39 -2.44
CA GLN A 193 -32.68 -10.08 -1.31
C GLN A 193 -31.87 -9.62 -0.09
N GLU A 194 -30.77 -10.30 0.25
CA GLU A 194 -29.88 -9.91 1.35
C GLU A 194 -29.31 -8.50 1.15
N MET A 195 -28.90 -8.15 -0.08
CA MET A 195 -28.43 -6.83 -0.45
C MET A 195 -29.52 -5.77 -0.22
N ILE A 196 -30.73 -5.98 -0.76
CA ILE A 196 -31.86 -5.07 -0.59
C ILE A 196 -32.17 -4.86 0.90
N GLU A 197 -32.23 -5.94 1.68
CA GLU A 197 -32.49 -5.86 3.11
C GLU A 197 -31.37 -5.13 3.86
N SER A 198 -30.10 -5.24 3.43
CA SER A 198 -29.00 -4.49 4.05
C SER A 198 -29.13 -2.97 3.91
N VAL A 199 -29.73 -2.51 2.79
CA VAL A 199 -30.07 -1.10 2.56
C VAL A 199 -31.31 -0.69 3.36
N ARG A 200 -32.32 -1.55 3.43
CA ARG A 200 -33.55 -1.27 4.21
C ARG A 200 -33.29 -1.11 5.71
N HIS A 201 -32.31 -1.84 6.23
CA HIS A 201 -31.92 -1.80 7.65
C HIS A 201 -30.96 -0.65 8.00
N GLN A 202 -30.63 0.25 7.07
CA GLN A 202 -29.78 1.40 7.35
C GLN A 202 -30.41 2.31 8.43
N LEU A 203 -29.59 2.77 9.37
CA LEU A 203 -29.99 3.70 10.44
C LEU A 203 -30.37 5.08 9.89
N TYR A 204 -29.62 5.53 8.88
CA TYR A 204 -29.90 6.79 8.21
C TYR A 204 -31.14 6.62 7.31
N PRO A 205 -32.20 7.45 7.43
CA PRO A 205 -33.47 7.20 6.74
C PRO A 205 -33.54 7.80 5.33
N HIS A 206 -32.71 8.79 5.01
CA HIS A 206 -32.78 9.53 3.75
C HIS A 206 -31.95 8.85 2.66
N TRP A 207 -32.45 7.72 2.18
CA TRP A 207 -31.87 6.98 1.07
C TRP A 207 -32.93 6.61 0.03
N GLU A 208 -32.45 6.30 -1.17
CA GLU A 208 -33.21 5.60 -2.19
C GLU A 208 -32.34 4.54 -2.85
N LEU A 209 -32.93 3.42 -3.22
CA LEU A 209 -32.24 2.30 -3.84
C LEU A 209 -32.60 2.26 -5.32
N CYS A 210 -31.64 2.60 -6.18
CA CYS A 210 -31.80 2.72 -7.61
C CYS A 210 -31.21 1.48 -8.29
N ILE A 211 -32.07 0.52 -8.65
CA ILE A 211 -31.66 -0.75 -9.25
C ILE A 211 -31.93 -0.72 -10.76
N ALA A 212 -30.93 -1.14 -11.55
CA ALA A 212 -31.10 -1.40 -12.97
C ALA A 212 -30.94 -2.89 -13.25
N ASP A 213 -32.05 -3.54 -13.62
CA ASP A 213 -32.04 -4.91 -14.11
C ASP A 213 -31.61 -4.93 -15.58
N ASP A 214 -30.44 -5.49 -15.86
CA ASP A 214 -29.79 -5.50 -17.17
C ASP A 214 -30.29 -6.65 -18.06
N ALA A 215 -31.62 -6.70 -18.22
CA ALA A 215 -32.34 -7.73 -18.97
C ALA A 215 -32.13 -9.15 -18.41
N SER A 216 -32.30 -9.34 -17.09
CA SER A 216 -32.23 -10.67 -16.49
C SER A 216 -33.23 -11.63 -17.12
N THR A 217 -32.78 -12.86 -17.42
CA THR A 217 -33.64 -13.93 -17.93
C THR A 217 -34.31 -14.72 -16.81
N SER A 218 -33.81 -14.58 -15.57
CA SER A 218 -34.37 -15.25 -14.40
C SER A 218 -35.62 -14.55 -13.88
N GLU A 219 -36.75 -15.25 -13.90
CA GLU A 219 -38.01 -14.76 -13.31
C GLU A 219 -37.89 -14.51 -11.79
N SER A 220 -37.00 -15.24 -11.09
CA SER A 220 -36.81 -15.04 -9.65
C SER A 220 -36.22 -13.66 -9.31
N VAL A 221 -35.33 -13.13 -10.16
CA VAL A 221 -34.77 -11.77 -10.00
C VAL A 221 -35.90 -10.75 -10.11
N LYS A 222 -36.74 -10.89 -11.15
CA LYS A 222 -37.88 -9.99 -11.35
C LYS A 222 -38.86 -10.03 -10.17
N GLN A 223 -39.16 -11.22 -9.64
CA GLN A 223 -40.03 -11.39 -8.48
C GLN A 223 -39.48 -10.69 -7.24
N VAL A 224 -38.18 -10.83 -6.96
CA VAL A 224 -37.51 -10.15 -5.83
C VAL A 224 -37.61 -8.62 -5.98
N LEU A 225 -37.31 -8.10 -7.17
CA LEU A 225 -37.33 -6.66 -7.44
C LEU A 225 -38.75 -6.07 -7.35
N GLU A 226 -39.75 -6.74 -7.91
CA GLU A 226 -41.15 -6.28 -7.83
C GLU A 226 -41.68 -6.35 -6.39
N ALA A 227 -41.33 -7.40 -5.64
CA ALA A 227 -41.68 -7.49 -4.22
C ALA A 227 -41.04 -6.37 -3.40
N ALA A 228 -39.76 -6.08 -3.63
CA ALA A 228 -39.04 -5.01 -2.94
C ALA A 228 -39.65 -3.64 -3.21
N ARG A 229 -39.91 -3.30 -4.49
CA ARG A 229 -40.56 -2.04 -4.88
C ARG A 229 -41.97 -1.88 -4.31
N ALA A 230 -42.73 -2.97 -4.20
CA ALA A 230 -44.05 -2.95 -3.60
C ALA A 230 -44.03 -2.74 -2.07
N GLN A 231 -42.93 -3.10 -1.40
CA GLN A 231 -42.79 -3.01 0.05
C GLN A 231 -42.18 -1.69 0.54
N ASP A 232 -41.40 -1.00 -0.29
CA ASP A 232 -40.73 0.26 0.08
C ASP A 232 -40.64 1.19 -1.15
N GLU A 233 -41.32 2.34 -1.09
CA GLU A 233 -41.39 3.30 -2.20
C GLU A 233 -40.04 3.96 -2.54
N ARG A 234 -39.06 3.88 -1.64
CA ARG A 234 -37.69 4.36 -1.85
C ARG A 234 -36.90 3.45 -2.80
N ILE A 235 -37.40 2.25 -3.09
CA ILE A 235 -36.77 1.30 -4.01
C ILE A 235 -37.31 1.55 -5.42
N LYS A 236 -36.44 2.04 -6.29
CA LYS A 236 -36.72 2.32 -7.69
C LYS A 236 -36.04 1.27 -8.57
N VAL A 237 -36.79 0.71 -9.52
CA VAL A 237 -36.29 -0.33 -10.43
C VAL A 237 -36.52 0.11 -11.86
N VAL A 238 -35.47 0.02 -12.69
CA VAL A 238 -35.56 0.13 -14.15
C VAL A 238 -35.20 -1.21 -14.79
N TYR A 239 -36.07 -1.68 -15.68
CA TYR A 239 -35.85 -2.91 -16.43
C TYR A 239 -35.34 -2.54 -17.83
N ARG A 240 -34.10 -2.90 -18.12
CA ARG A 240 -33.50 -2.70 -19.45
C ARG A 240 -34.03 -3.76 -20.42
N THR A 241 -34.20 -3.38 -21.68
CA THR A 241 -34.67 -4.28 -22.74
C THR A 241 -33.56 -5.12 -23.36
N GLU A 242 -32.31 -4.71 -23.17
CA GLU A 242 -31.11 -5.35 -23.68
C GLU A 242 -30.01 -5.34 -22.61
N ASN A 243 -29.18 -6.40 -22.62
CA ASN A 243 -28.03 -6.50 -21.74
C ASN A 243 -26.92 -5.56 -22.23
N GLY A 244 -26.64 -4.50 -21.48
CA GLY A 244 -25.58 -3.53 -21.75
C GLY A 244 -24.36 -3.66 -20.84
N HIS A 245 -24.30 -4.74 -20.05
CA HIS A 245 -23.29 -4.99 -19.04
C HIS A 245 -23.30 -3.94 -17.91
N ILE A 246 -22.33 -4.06 -16.99
CA ILE A 246 -22.30 -3.30 -15.74
C ILE A 246 -22.27 -1.78 -15.95
N SER A 247 -21.61 -1.27 -16.99
CA SER A 247 -21.49 0.17 -17.25
C SER A 247 -22.85 0.80 -17.61
N GLU A 248 -23.55 0.22 -18.58
CA GLU A 248 -24.86 0.72 -19.02
C GLU A 248 -25.95 0.50 -17.96
N ALA A 249 -25.91 -0.63 -17.26
CA ALA A 249 -26.80 -0.88 -16.13
C ALA A 249 -26.59 0.17 -15.03
N SER A 250 -25.34 0.45 -14.65
CA SER A 250 -25.01 1.47 -13.65
C SER A 250 -25.46 2.86 -14.10
N ASN A 251 -25.34 3.19 -15.39
CA ASN A 251 -25.86 4.44 -15.95
C ASN A 251 -27.39 4.53 -15.89
N SER A 252 -28.11 3.44 -16.17
CA SER A 252 -29.58 3.42 -16.03
C SER A 252 -30.02 3.62 -14.58
N ALA A 253 -29.30 3.03 -13.62
CA ALA A 253 -29.53 3.26 -12.19
C ALA A 253 -29.17 4.71 -11.77
N LEU A 254 -28.06 5.27 -12.28
CA LEU A 254 -27.67 6.67 -12.07
C LEU A 254 -28.66 7.68 -12.66
N ALA A 255 -29.34 7.32 -13.76
CA ALA A 255 -30.33 8.18 -14.40
C ALA A 255 -31.60 8.38 -13.55
N ILE A 256 -32.00 7.36 -12.78
CA ILE A 256 -33.16 7.43 -11.87
C ILE A 256 -32.80 7.94 -10.46
N ALA A 257 -31.52 8.15 -10.18
CA ALA A 257 -31.01 8.72 -8.94
C ALA A 257 -31.36 10.22 -8.81
N SER A 258 -31.82 10.62 -7.63
CA SER A 258 -32.24 11.98 -7.27
C SER A 258 -31.57 12.51 -6.00
N GLY A 259 -30.77 11.69 -5.33
CA GLY A 259 -29.97 12.07 -4.18
C GLY A 259 -28.88 13.07 -4.52
N GLN A 260 -28.45 13.82 -3.51
CA GLN A 260 -27.31 14.72 -3.62
C GLN A 260 -26.00 13.94 -3.81
N PHE A 261 -25.94 12.74 -3.24
CA PHE A 261 -24.83 11.80 -3.41
C PHE A 261 -25.33 10.48 -3.98
N VAL A 262 -24.47 9.83 -4.76
CA VAL A 262 -24.62 8.45 -5.20
C VAL A 262 -23.61 7.57 -4.47
N ALA A 263 -24.05 6.42 -3.99
CA ALA A 263 -23.19 5.38 -3.44
C ALA A 263 -23.27 4.14 -4.33
N LEU A 264 -22.15 3.46 -4.53
CA LEU A 264 -22.09 2.23 -5.30
C LEU A 264 -22.33 1.01 -4.39
N LEU A 265 -23.00 -0.02 -4.92
CA LEU A 265 -23.22 -1.29 -4.23
C LEU A 265 -23.43 -2.41 -5.25
N ASP A 266 -22.68 -3.50 -5.12
CA ASP A 266 -22.87 -4.68 -5.96
C ASP A 266 -24.09 -5.49 -5.49
N HIS A 267 -24.78 -6.10 -6.45
CA HIS A 267 -26.08 -6.73 -6.23
C HIS A 267 -26.07 -7.94 -5.28
N ASP A 268 -24.89 -8.48 -4.94
CA ASP A 268 -24.68 -9.65 -4.10
C ASP A 268 -23.93 -9.34 -2.79
N ASP A 269 -23.57 -8.08 -2.57
CA ASP A 269 -22.85 -7.62 -1.39
C ASP A 269 -23.78 -6.93 -0.37
N VAL A 270 -23.26 -6.67 0.82
CA VAL A 270 -24.09 -6.13 1.92
C VAL A 270 -23.40 -4.97 2.63
N LEU A 271 -24.21 -3.99 3.04
CA LEU A 271 -23.78 -2.87 3.87
C LEU A 271 -24.10 -3.15 5.34
N PRO A 272 -23.20 -2.83 6.30
CA PRO A 272 -23.57 -2.81 7.70
C PRO A 272 -24.60 -1.70 7.96
N ALA A 273 -25.49 -1.90 8.93
CA ALA A 273 -26.64 -1.01 9.18
C ALA A 273 -26.27 0.47 9.47
N HIS A 274 -25.02 0.77 9.82
CA HIS A 274 -24.55 2.12 10.12
C HIS A 274 -23.75 2.76 8.97
N ALA A 275 -23.64 2.12 7.80
CA ALA A 275 -22.85 2.59 6.67
C ALA A 275 -23.25 4.00 6.19
N LEU A 276 -24.53 4.22 5.89
CA LEU A 276 -25.01 5.52 5.44
C LEU A 276 -24.96 6.59 6.53
N PHE A 277 -25.15 6.20 7.80
CA PHE A 277 -24.96 7.11 8.93
C PHE A 277 -23.51 7.63 8.97
N MET A 278 -22.53 6.74 8.89
CA MET A 278 -21.11 7.13 8.90
C MET A 278 -20.75 7.98 7.69
N ALA A 279 -21.26 7.65 6.50
CA ALA A 279 -21.08 8.48 5.31
C ALA A 279 -21.57 9.92 5.53
N VAL A 280 -22.80 10.10 6.04
CA VAL A 280 -23.37 11.42 6.29
C VAL A 280 -22.67 12.15 7.43
N LYS A 281 -22.21 11.44 8.46
CA LYS A 281 -21.38 12.00 9.52
C LYS A 281 -20.11 12.62 8.93
N TYR A 282 -19.42 11.90 8.04
CA TYR A 282 -18.21 12.41 7.38
C TYR A 282 -18.51 13.53 6.39
N MET A 283 -19.65 13.51 5.68
CA MET A 283 -20.10 14.65 4.86
C MET A 283 -20.33 15.92 5.69
N ASN A 284 -20.91 15.80 6.89
CA ASN A 284 -21.09 16.93 7.81
C ASN A 284 -19.74 17.43 8.37
N ARG A 285 -18.81 16.52 8.65
CA ARG A 285 -17.45 16.85 9.13
C ARG A 285 -16.60 17.52 8.03
N TYR A 286 -16.79 17.13 6.78
CA TYR A 286 -16.04 17.61 5.62
C TYR A 286 -17.00 18.17 4.55
N PRO A 287 -17.61 19.34 4.77
CA PRO A 287 -18.65 19.88 3.88
C PRO A 287 -18.15 20.27 2.48
N ARG A 288 -16.82 20.33 2.26
CA ARG A 288 -16.22 20.55 0.93
C ARG A 288 -15.94 19.25 0.17
N ALA A 289 -16.04 18.10 0.82
CA ALA A 289 -15.77 16.83 0.20
C ALA A 289 -16.88 16.46 -0.80
N ARG A 290 -16.46 15.94 -1.95
CA ARG A 290 -17.34 15.54 -3.05
C ARG A 290 -17.22 14.05 -3.36
N MET A 291 -16.25 13.37 -2.76
CA MET A 291 -15.95 11.96 -2.99
C MET A 291 -15.56 11.31 -1.67
N PHE A 292 -16.10 10.12 -1.40
CA PHE A 292 -15.80 9.35 -0.20
C PHE A 292 -15.57 7.88 -0.53
N TYR A 293 -14.69 7.24 0.23
CA TYR A 293 -14.48 5.80 0.19
C TYR A 293 -14.29 5.27 1.62
N SER A 294 -14.55 3.98 1.84
CA SER A 294 -14.43 3.35 3.14
C SER A 294 -13.47 2.17 3.16
N ASP A 295 -13.14 1.71 4.37
CA ASP A 295 -12.59 0.38 4.55
C ASP A 295 -13.64 -0.68 4.18
N GLU A 296 -13.16 -1.88 3.88
CA GLU A 296 -14.01 -3.01 3.51
C GLU A 296 -13.41 -4.31 4.05
N ASP A 297 -14.24 -5.34 4.10
CA ASP A 297 -13.78 -6.70 4.34
C ASP A 297 -14.54 -7.69 3.45
N LYS A 298 -14.25 -8.97 3.61
CA LYS A 298 -14.90 -10.03 2.85
C LYS A 298 -15.94 -10.75 3.69
N LEU A 299 -17.02 -11.18 3.04
CA LEU A 299 -18.03 -12.05 3.62
C LEU A 299 -17.86 -13.46 3.08
N SER A 300 -17.52 -14.41 3.95
CA SER A 300 -17.40 -15.81 3.58
C SER A 300 -18.75 -16.42 3.18
N VAL A 301 -18.71 -17.60 2.57
CA VAL A 301 -19.92 -18.36 2.20
C VAL A 301 -20.83 -18.65 3.40
N ASP A 302 -20.25 -18.75 4.60
CA ASP A 302 -20.97 -18.97 5.86
C ASP A 302 -21.47 -17.66 6.52
N GLY A 303 -21.34 -16.51 5.84
CA GLY A 303 -21.75 -15.21 6.34
C GLY A 303 -20.83 -14.64 7.43
N LYS A 304 -19.56 -15.07 7.49
CA LYS A 304 -18.57 -14.56 8.45
C LYS A 304 -17.63 -13.57 7.79
N ARG A 305 -17.34 -12.46 8.48
CA ARG A 305 -16.44 -11.40 8.01
C ARG A 305 -14.98 -11.81 8.12
N THR A 306 -14.19 -11.65 7.06
CA THR A 306 -12.77 -12.05 6.98
C THR A 306 -11.95 -11.06 6.16
N ALA A 307 -10.63 -11.16 6.22
CA ALA A 307 -9.69 -10.38 5.37
C ALA A 307 -9.97 -8.86 5.29
N PRO A 308 -9.94 -8.12 6.43
CA PRO A 308 -10.19 -6.68 6.43
C PRO A 308 -9.11 -5.91 5.67
N TYR A 309 -9.54 -5.04 4.78
CA TYR A 309 -8.71 -4.03 4.15
C TYR A 309 -8.90 -2.67 4.82
N PHE A 310 -8.02 -2.41 5.79
CA PHE A 310 -7.87 -1.12 6.45
C PHE A 310 -6.99 -0.19 5.60
N LYS A 311 -7.64 0.62 4.77
CA LYS A 311 -7.04 1.52 3.78
C LYS A 311 -6.38 2.71 4.46
N SER A 312 -5.43 3.34 3.77
CA SER A 312 -4.91 4.64 4.20
C SER A 312 -5.93 5.74 3.92
N ASP A 313 -5.73 6.92 4.52
CA ASP A 313 -6.34 8.15 4.03
C ASP A 313 -5.88 8.45 2.60
N TRP A 314 -6.44 9.51 2.02
CA TRP A 314 -6.29 9.82 0.60
C TRP A 314 -4.83 9.83 0.18
N ASN A 315 -4.48 8.87 -0.68
CA ASN A 315 -3.12 8.59 -1.11
C ASN A 315 -3.08 8.60 -2.64
N PRO A 316 -2.93 9.77 -3.28
CA PRO A 316 -3.05 9.88 -4.72
C PRO A 316 -2.02 9.02 -5.46
N GLN A 317 -0.82 8.82 -4.92
CA GLN A 317 0.17 7.96 -5.55
C GLN A 317 -0.20 6.47 -5.46
N LEU A 318 -0.77 6.02 -4.33
CA LEU A 318 -1.27 4.65 -4.18
C LEU A 318 -2.52 4.42 -5.03
N PHE A 319 -3.36 5.44 -5.17
CA PHE A 319 -4.57 5.41 -6.01
C PHE A 319 -4.22 5.12 -7.48
N LEU A 320 -3.11 5.63 -8.00
CA LEU A 320 -2.65 5.29 -9.36
C LEU A 320 -2.17 3.84 -9.48
N ALA A 321 -1.82 3.19 -8.37
CA ALA A 321 -1.40 1.80 -8.34
C ALA A 321 -2.57 0.83 -8.11
N GLN A 322 -3.61 1.24 -7.40
CA GLN A 322 -4.78 0.42 -7.09
C GLN A 322 -6.03 1.27 -6.80
N ASN A 323 -7.21 0.76 -7.18
CA ASN A 323 -8.48 1.43 -6.93
C ASN A 323 -8.83 1.46 -5.43
N MET A 324 -8.77 2.63 -4.81
CA MET A 324 -9.10 2.82 -3.39
C MET A 324 -10.61 2.97 -3.12
N PHE A 325 -11.40 3.26 -4.16
CA PHE A 325 -12.84 3.52 -4.05
C PHE A 325 -13.71 2.28 -4.22
N SER A 326 -13.11 1.14 -4.60
CA SER A 326 -13.80 -0.09 -5.00
C SER A 326 -15.08 -0.36 -4.22
N HIS A 327 -16.11 -0.80 -4.94
CA HIS A 327 -17.42 -1.18 -4.44
C HIS A 327 -18.25 -0.10 -3.72
N PHE A 328 -17.83 0.44 -2.57
CA PHE A 328 -18.57 1.44 -1.78
C PHE A 328 -18.06 2.88 -1.98
N GLY A 329 -17.75 3.23 -3.22
CA GLY A 329 -17.44 4.60 -3.59
C GLY A 329 -18.68 5.49 -3.51
N ILE A 330 -18.56 6.66 -2.87
CA ILE A 330 -19.62 7.66 -2.77
C ILE A 330 -19.17 8.92 -3.49
N TYR A 331 -20.02 9.45 -4.36
CA TYR A 331 -19.73 10.60 -5.19
C TYR A 331 -20.88 11.59 -5.08
N GLU A 332 -20.58 12.89 -5.10
CA GLU A 332 -21.61 13.89 -5.37
C GLU A 332 -22.26 13.55 -6.72
N THR A 333 -23.59 13.48 -6.77
CA THR A 333 -24.32 13.05 -7.97
C THR A 333 -24.03 13.98 -9.16
N ALA A 334 -23.89 15.28 -8.88
CA ALA A 334 -23.52 16.27 -9.89
C ALA A 334 -22.13 15.99 -10.48
N LEU A 335 -21.15 15.63 -9.63
CA LEU A 335 -19.79 15.27 -10.05
C LEU A 335 -19.78 14.02 -10.92
N ALA A 336 -20.47 12.95 -10.51
CA ALA A 336 -20.54 11.71 -11.28
C ALA A 336 -21.17 11.93 -12.68
N ARG A 337 -22.18 12.81 -12.77
CA ARG A 337 -22.81 13.20 -14.04
C ARG A 337 -21.91 14.09 -14.89
N GLU A 338 -21.23 15.06 -14.27
CA GLU A 338 -20.26 15.94 -14.93
C GLU A 338 -19.09 15.13 -15.52
N ALA A 339 -18.64 14.09 -14.81
CA ALA A 339 -17.63 13.15 -15.29
C ALA A 339 -18.11 12.31 -16.49
N GLY A 340 -19.42 12.26 -16.76
CA GLY A 340 -20.02 11.49 -17.85
C GLY A 340 -20.49 10.07 -17.46
N GLY A 341 -20.67 9.78 -16.17
CA GLY A 341 -21.14 8.48 -15.70
C GLY A 341 -20.14 7.34 -15.95
N PHE A 342 -20.64 6.11 -16.06
CA PHE A 342 -19.85 4.90 -16.31
C PHE A 342 -19.64 4.72 -17.81
N ARG A 343 -18.39 4.54 -18.26
CA ARG A 343 -18.10 4.41 -19.70
C ARG A 343 -18.10 2.95 -20.12
N THR A 344 -18.74 2.66 -21.24
CA THR A 344 -18.67 1.34 -21.87
C THR A 344 -17.25 0.99 -22.31
N GLY A 345 -16.94 -0.30 -22.27
CA GLY A 345 -15.63 -0.85 -22.59
C GLY A 345 -14.71 -0.94 -21.36
N PHE A 346 -15.06 -0.33 -20.23
CA PHE A 346 -14.31 -0.39 -18.97
C PHE A 346 -14.89 -1.41 -17.97
N GLU A 347 -15.72 -2.33 -18.43
CA GLU A 347 -16.33 -3.34 -17.57
C GLU A 347 -15.26 -4.10 -16.76
N GLY A 348 -15.50 -4.27 -15.47
CA GLY A 348 -14.53 -4.80 -14.50
C GLY A 348 -13.64 -3.75 -13.84
N SER A 349 -13.57 -2.52 -14.37
CA SER A 349 -12.85 -1.38 -13.77
C SER A 349 -13.55 -0.05 -14.04
N GLN A 350 -14.86 -0.09 -14.29
CA GLN A 350 -15.70 1.07 -14.63
C GLN A 350 -15.78 2.07 -13.47
N ASP A 351 -15.66 1.57 -12.24
CA ASP A 351 -15.59 2.32 -11.01
C ASP A 351 -14.24 3.04 -10.85
N TYR A 352 -13.13 2.38 -11.20
CA TYR A 352 -11.81 3.00 -11.20
C TYR A 352 -11.71 4.11 -12.26
N ASP A 353 -12.25 3.85 -13.47
CA ASP A 353 -12.36 4.87 -14.53
C ASP A 353 -13.18 6.09 -14.07
N LEU A 354 -14.32 5.86 -13.42
CA LEU A 354 -15.15 6.94 -12.86
C LEU A 354 -14.39 7.70 -11.77
N ALA A 355 -13.75 7.00 -10.83
CA ALA A 355 -13.00 7.61 -9.75
C ALA A 355 -11.88 8.52 -10.26
N LEU A 356 -11.10 8.07 -11.26
CA LEU A 356 -10.04 8.87 -11.88
C LEU A 356 -10.60 10.19 -12.45
N ARG A 357 -11.68 10.11 -13.25
CA ARG A 357 -12.32 11.30 -13.85
C ARG A 357 -12.95 12.23 -12.81
N CYS A 358 -13.55 11.67 -11.76
CA CYS A 358 -14.10 12.46 -10.67
C CYS A 358 -13.00 13.19 -9.87
N VAL A 359 -11.85 12.56 -9.62
CA VAL A 359 -10.70 13.22 -8.97
C VAL A 359 -10.14 14.34 -9.84
N GLU A 360 -10.07 14.15 -11.17
CA GLU A 360 -9.65 15.20 -12.12
C GLU A 360 -10.51 16.47 -12.00
N LEU A 361 -11.83 16.31 -11.84
CA LEU A 361 -12.79 17.42 -11.74
C LEU A 361 -12.91 18.03 -10.34
N ALA A 362 -12.91 17.19 -9.30
CA ALA A 362 -13.12 17.63 -7.92
C ALA A 362 -11.84 18.15 -7.25
N GLY A 363 -10.68 17.62 -7.66
CA GLY A 363 -9.40 17.86 -7.01
C GLY A 363 -9.19 17.00 -5.75
N HIS A 364 -7.92 16.80 -5.40
CA HIS A 364 -7.51 15.91 -4.32
C HIS A 364 -8.03 16.30 -2.93
N ASP A 365 -8.26 17.59 -2.67
CA ASP A 365 -8.73 18.09 -1.36
C ASP A 365 -10.21 17.82 -1.10
N CYS A 366 -10.93 17.32 -2.11
CA CYS A 366 -12.35 16.97 -2.05
C CYS A 366 -12.58 15.46 -1.82
N VAL A 367 -11.51 14.68 -1.63
CA VAL A 367 -11.57 13.23 -1.40
C VAL A 367 -11.38 12.93 0.08
N VAL A 368 -12.30 12.16 0.66
CA VAL A 368 -12.28 11.80 2.08
C VAL A 368 -12.37 10.28 2.27
N HIS A 369 -11.50 9.77 3.12
CA HIS A 369 -11.56 8.40 3.61
C HIS A 369 -12.44 8.32 4.85
N ILE A 370 -13.25 7.26 4.93
CA ILE A 370 -14.02 6.87 6.12
C ILE A 370 -13.37 5.60 6.69
N PRO A 371 -12.52 5.69 7.73
CA PRO A 371 -11.69 4.59 8.24
C PRO A 371 -12.50 3.58 9.10
N HIS A 372 -13.61 3.12 8.53
CA HIS A 372 -14.54 2.16 9.09
C HIS A 372 -14.92 1.15 8.01
N VAL A 373 -15.12 -0.10 8.41
CA VAL A 373 -15.52 -1.16 7.48
C VAL A 373 -17.01 -1.00 7.17
N LEU A 374 -17.32 -0.34 6.05
CA LEU A 374 -18.69 -0.01 5.65
C LEU A 374 -19.18 -0.82 4.44
N TYR A 375 -18.41 -1.84 4.04
CA TYR A 375 -18.74 -2.73 2.94
C TYR A 375 -18.26 -4.16 3.22
N HIS A 376 -19.11 -5.15 2.91
CA HIS A 376 -18.79 -6.56 3.06
C HIS A 376 -18.88 -7.28 1.71
N TRP A 377 -17.72 -7.55 1.11
CA TRP A 377 -17.58 -8.13 -0.22
C TRP A 377 -17.70 -9.66 -0.19
N ARG A 378 -18.73 -10.21 -0.82
CA ARG A 378 -19.05 -11.63 -0.77
C ARG A 378 -18.09 -12.47 -1.62
N VAL A 379 -17.55 -13.52 -0.99
CA VAL A 379 -16.74 -14.52 -1.66
C VAL A 379 -17.63 -15.61 -2.26
N ALA A 380 -18.07 -15.40 -3.51
CA ALA A 380 -18.82 -16.40 -4.28
C ALA A 380 -17.90 -17.23 -5.22
N PRO A 381 -18.22 -18.52 -5.51
CA PRO A 381 -17.49 -19.29 -6.52
C PRO A 381 -17.51 -18.61 -7.89
N GLY A 382 -16.33 -18.27 -8.42
CA GLY A 382 -16.19 -17.55 -9.70
C GLY A 382 -16.23 -16.02 -9.59
N SER A 383 -16.36 -15.47 -8.38
CA SER A 383 -16.18 -14.05 -8.09
C SER A 383 -14.70 -13.67 -8.10
N THR A 384 -14.39 -12.44 -8.53
CA THR A 384 -13.07 -11.81 -8.36
C THR A 384 -12.62 -11.76 -6.90
N ALA A 385 -13.56 -11.83 -5.94
CA ALA A 385 -13.26 -11.96 -4.52
C ALA A 385 -12.50 -13.24 -4.16
N SER A 386 -12.71 -14.32 -4.93
CA SER A 386 -12.22 -15.68 -4.66
C SER A 386 -10.89 -16.02 -5.33
N SER A 387 -10.56 -15.33 -6.43
CA SER A 387 -9.31 -15.50 -7.17
C SER A 387 -8.68 -14.12 -7.35
N GLY A 388 -7.54 -13.86 -6.68
CA GLY A 388 -6.76 -12.63 -6.88
C GLY A 388 -6.29 -12.39 -8.33
N SER A 389 -6.62 -13.28 -9.26
CA SER A 389 -6.65 -13.03 -10.69
C SER A 389 -8.00 -12.43 -11.09
N GLU A 390 -8.07 -11.11 -11.19
CA GLU A 390 -9.12 -10.47 -11.98
C GLU A 390 -9.16 -11.10 -13.39
N LYS A 391 -10.36 -11.22 -13.96
CA LYS A 391 -10.46 -11.68 -15.36
C LYS A 391 -9.60 -10.75 -16.22
N PRO A 392 -8.81 -11.25 -17.19
CA PRO A 392 -7.83 -10.44 -17.92
C PRO A 392 -8.38 -9.12 -18.51
N TYR A 393 -9.66 -9.06 -18.83
CA TYR A 393 -10.30 -7.85 -19.35
C TYR A 393 -10.36 -6.71 -18.32
N ALA A 394 -10.54 -6.98 -17.02
CA ALA A 394 -10.66 -5.96 -15.99
C ALA A 394 -9.32 -5.26 -15.79
N LEU A 395 -8.22 -6.02 -15.67
CA LEU A 395 -6.88 -5.46 -15.65
C LEU A 395 -6.58 -4.60 -16.88
N LEU A 396 -6.94 -5.06 -18.09
CA LEU A 396 -6.76 -4.27 -19.32
C LEU A 396 -7.60 -2.98 -19.31
N ALA A 397 -8.82 -3.02 -18.76
CA ALA A 397 -9.65 -1.85 -18.56
C ALA A 397 -9.04 -0.87 -17.55
N ALA A 398 -8.47 -1.36 -16.44
CA ALA A 398 -7.78 -0.53 -15.45
C ALA A 398 -6.53 0.15 -16.03
N ILE A 399 -5.71 -0.58 -16.80
CA ILE A 399 -4.56 -0.02 -17.52
C ILE A 399 -5.02 1.09 -18.46
N ARG A 400 -6.03 0.84 -19.29
CA ARG A 400 -6.56 1.84 -20.22
C ARG A 400 -7.14 3.06 -19.50
N ALA A 401 -7.85 2.85 -18.38
CA ALA A 401 -8.42 3.94 -17.59
C ALA A 401 -7.31 4.88 -17.08
N LEU A 402 -6.21 4.30 -16.59
CA LEU A 402 -5.06 5.03 -16.10
C LEU A 402 -4.27 5.72 -17.24
N GLU A 403 -4.07 5.06 -18.38
CA GLU A 403 -3.44 5.67 -19.55
C GLU A 403 -4.23 6.89 -20.04
N GLU A 404 -5.56 6.78 -20.13
CA GLU A 404 -6.41 7.89 -20.53
C GLU A 404 -6.44 9.01 -19.48
N HIS A 405 -6.37 8.67 -18.18
CA HIS A 405 -6.19 9.66 -17.10
C HIS A 405 -4.90 10.45 -17.25
N LEU A 406 -3.77 9.76 -17.49
CA LEU A 406 -2.48 10.41 -17.72
C LEU A 406 -2.50 11.30 -18.96
N ALA A 407 -3.19 10.87 -20.03
CA ALA A 407 -3.37 11.69 -21.23
C ALA A 407 -4.19 12.96 -20.97
N ARG A 408 -5.32 12.86 -20.24
CA ARG A 408 -6.19 14.01 -19.89
C ARG A 408 -5.50 15.01 -18.96
N THR A 409 -4.68 14.51 -18.04
CA THR A 409 -3.89 15.36 -17.11
C THR A 409 -2.58 15.88 -17.73
N HIS A 410 -2.31 15.56 -19.00
CA HIS A 410 -1.08 15.91 -19.71
C HIS A 410 0.20 15.41 -19.01
N THR A 411 0.10 14.29 -18.31
CA THR A 411 1.21 13.65 -17.61
C THR A 411 1.95 12.71 -18.56
N ARG A 412 3.23 13.01 -18.85
CA ARG A 412 4.08 12.13 -19.68
C ARG A 412 4.55 10.94 -18.86
N ALA A 413 3.87 9.80 -18.99
CA ALA A 413 4.22 8.55 -18.32
C ALA A 413 3.72 7.34 -19.11
N THR A 414 4.22 6.14 -18.76
CA THR A 414 3.69 4.86 -19.25
C THR A 414 3.10 4.07 -18.08
N VAL A 415 2.10 3.23 -18.38
CA VAL A 415 1.51 2.31 -17.40
C VAL A 415 2.08 0.92 -17.62
N GLU A 416 2.56 0.31 -16.53
CA GLU A 416 3.14 -1.03 -16.52
C GLU A 416 2.35 -1.91 -15.53
N HIS A 417 2.26 -3.20 -15.82
CA HIS A 417 1.76 -4.21 -14.90
C HIS A 417 2.94 -5.09 -14.46
N PRO A 418 3.55 -4.81 -13.28
CA PRO A 418 4.83 -5.39 -12.91
C PRO A 418 4.75 -6.85 -12.47
N CYS A 419 3.57 -7.38 -12.14
CA CYS A 419 3.43 -8.75 -11.66
C CYS A 419 2.06 -9.36 -11.97
N ASP A 420 2.07 -10.52 -12.64
CA ASP A 420 0.85 -11.28 -12.99
C ASP A 420 0.06 -11.80 -11.78
N GLN A 421 0.62 -11.73 -10.56
CA GLN A 421 0.01 -12.28 -9.35
C GLN A 421 -0.99 -11.33 -8.68
N HIS A 422 -1.04 -10.05 -9.05
CA HIS A 422 -1.91 -9.04 -8.45
C HIS A 422 -2.27 -7.92 -9.43
N SER A 423 -3.36 -7.20 -9.21
CA SER A 423 -3.82 -6.11 -10.10
C SER A 423 -3.12 -4.75 -9.90
N THR A 424 -2.09 -4.67 -9.04
CA THR A 424 -1.32 -3.42 -8.85
C THR A 424 -0.67 -2.93 -10.15
N LEU A 425 -0.88 -1.66 -10.47
CA LEU A 425 -0.29 -0.98 -11.62
C LEU A 425 0.92 -0.13 -11.21
N ARG A 426 1.80 0.15 -12.17
CA ARG A 426 2.92 1.08 -12.03
C ARG A 426 2.79 2.20 -13.05
N VAL A 427 2.92 3.45 -12.59
CA VAL A 427 3.11 4.61 -13.45
C VAL A 427 4.60 4.93 -13.52
N ARG A 428 5.19 4.79 -14.71
CA ARG A 428 6.59 5.16 -14.97
C ARG A 428 6.64 6.53 -15.63
N TYR A 429 7.01 7.55 -14.85
CA TYR A 429 7.08 8.93 -15.33
C TYR A 429 8.26 9.14 -16.29
N ALA A 430 8.02 9.89 -17.36
CA ALA A 430 9.08 10.31 -18.28
C ALA A 430 9.92 11.42 -17.64
N LEU A 431 11.24 11.36 -17.82
CA LEU A 431 12.13 12.42 -17.36
C LEU A 431 11.86 13.76 -18.07
N PRO A 432 12.04 14.90 -17.38
CA PRO A 432 12.12 16.19 -18.04
C PRO A 432 13.23 16.19 -19.11
N GLN A 433 13.04 16.97 -20.17
CA GLN A 433 14.00 17.10 -21.27
C GLN A 433 14.43 18.56 -21.42
N PRO A 434 15.74 18.87 -21.32
CA PRO A 434 16.84 17.96 -20.98
C PRO A 434 16.73 17.41 -19.55
N ALA A 435 17.38 16.27 -19.28
CA ALA A 435 17.42 15.67 -17.94
C ALA A 435 18.07 16.65 -16.94
N PRO A 436 17.39 17.01 -15.83
CA PRO A 436 17.90 17.97 -14.87
C PRO A 436 19.15 17.46 -14.17
N LYS A 437 19.99 18.36 -13.67
CA LYS A 437 21.20 17.95 -12.96
C LYS A 437 20.83 17.48 -11.55
N VAL A 438 21.36 16.32 -11.13
CA VAL A 438 21.26 15.82 -9.75
C VAL A 438 22.58 16.00 -9.02
N SER A 439 22.57 16.58 -7.82
CA SER A 439 23.72 16.57 -6.91
C SER A 439 23.56 15.49 -5.86
N ILE A 440 24.37 14.43 -5.95
CA ILE A 440 24.43 13.32 -4.98
C ILE A 440 25.36 13.72 -3.84
N LEU A 441 24.83 13.83 -2.62
CA LEU A 441 25.54 14.29 -1.43
C LEU A 441 25.85 13.08 -0.56
N ILE A 442 27.15 12.84 -0.31
CA ILE A 442 27.62 11.65 0.43
C ILE A 442 28.51 12.06 1.61
N PRO A 443 27.93 12.24 2.82
CA PRO A 443 28.72 12.40 4.03
C PRO A 443 29.45 11.12 4.41
N THR A 444 30.73 11.23 4.76
CA THR A 444 31.54 10.08 5.12
C THR A 444 32.66 10.44 6.09
N ARG A 445 33.14 9.46 6.84
CA ARG A 445 34.36 9.54 7.65
C ARG A 445 35.05 8.18 7.68
N ASP A 446 36.29 8.13 7.21
CA ASP A 446 37.05 6.89 7.01
C ASP A 446 36.21 5.84 6.21
N GLY A 447 36.32 4.55 6.53
CA GLY A 447 35.46 3.51 5.92
C GLY A 447 35.68 3.31 4.42
N LEU A 448 36.93 3.33 3.95
CA LEU A 448 37.30 3.29 2.53
C LEU A 448 36.51 2.25 1.72
N SER A 449 36.35 1.02 2.22
CA SER A 449 35.64 -0.04 1.50
C SER A 449 34.20 0.33 1.15
N LEU A 450 33.49 1.00 2.07
CA LEU A 450 32.08 1.37 1.91
C LEU A 450 31.93 2.53 0.94
N ILE A 451 32.64 3.64 1.18
CA ILE A 451 32.54 4.81 0.29
C ILE A 451 33.02 4.49 -1.12
N LYS A 452 34.04 3.65 -1.26
CA LYS A 452 34.51 3.18 -2.57
C LYS A 452 33.45 2.32 -3.26
N GLN A 453 32.85 1.35 -2.56
CA GLN A 453 31.77 0.53 -3.11
C GLN A 453 30.56 1.39 -3.53
N CYS A 454 30.20 2.38 -2.72
CA CYS A 454 29.13 3.32 -3.01
C CYS A 454 29.41 4.09 -4.31
N ILE A 455 30.53 4.80 -4.39
CA ILE A 455 30.90 5.62 -5.56
C ILE A 455 31.09 4.73 -6.81
N ASP A 456 31.79 3.61 -6.69
CA ASP A 456 32.00 2.68 -7.81
C ASP A 456 30.65 2.16 -8.33
N SER A 457 29.71 1.82 -7.44
CA SER A 457 28.38 1.33 -7.84
C SER A 457 27.55 2.42 -8.52
N VAL A 458 27.66 3.68 -8.09
CA VAL A 458 27.02 4.83 -8.76
C VAL A 458 27.53 4.94 -10.20
N PHE A 459 28.85 4.92 -10.42
CA PHE A 459 29.40 5.00 -11.78
C PHE A 459 29.10 3.78 -12.64
N ALA A 460 29.18 2.59 -12.06
CA ALA A 460 29.06 1.34 -12.81
C ALA A 460 27.62 1.02 -13.20
N LYS A 461 26.63 1.44 -12.40
CA LYS A 461 25.24 0.98 -12.56
C LYS A 461 24.25 2.10 -12.90
N THR A 462 24.52 3.37 -12.63
CA THR A 462 23.52 4.44 -12.84
C THR A 462 23.36 4.82 -14.32
N ASN A 463 22.15 4.67 -14.86
CA ASN A 463 21.82 5.07 -16.23
C ASN A 463 21.59 6.59 -16.39
N TYR A 464 21.18 7.25 -15.31
CA TYR A 464 20.85 8.67 -15.33
C TYR A 464 22.02 9.53 -15.86
N PRO A 465 21.80 10.40 -16.85
CA PRO A 465 22.91 10.98 -17.61
C PRO A 465 23.59 12.19 -16.96
N ASN A 466 22.88 12.92 -16.08
CA ASN A 466 23.30 14.24 -15.62
C ASN A 466 23.37 14.34 -14.09
N TYR A 467 24.49 13.91 -13.51
CA TYR A 467 24.71 14.02 -12.08
C TYR A 467 26.12 14.49 -11.73
N GLU A 468 26.26 15.03 -10.52
CA GLU A 468 27.54 15.24 -9.83
C GLU A 468 27.50 14.56 -8.46
N ILE A 469 28.67 14.24 -7.91
CA ILE A 469 28.84 13.67 -6.59
C ILE A 469 29.61 14.67 -5.73
N ILE A 470 29.06 15.01 -4.57
CA ILE A 470 29.72 15.83 -3.55
C ILE A 470 29.99 14.93 -2.34
N VAL A 471 31.26 14.55 -2.16
CA VAL A 471 31.70 13.78 -1.01
C VAL A 471 32.03 14.75 0.12
N ILE A 472 31.38 14.61 1.27
CA ILE A 472 31.64 15.41 2.46
C ILE A 472 32.51 14.59 3.42
N ASP A 473 33.82 14.85 3.39
CA ASP A 473 34.79 14.25 4.32
C ASP A 473 34.67 14.91 5.70
N ASN A 474 34.03 14.23 6.65
CA ASN A 474 33.89 14.70 8.03
C ASN A 474 35.11 14.34 8.90
N GLY A 475 36.29 14.81 8.48
CA GLY A 475 37.52 14.66 9.25
C GLY A 475 38.07 13.22 9.26
N SER A 476 38.15 12.58 8.08
CA SER A 476 38.86 11.30 7.93
C SER A 476 40.33 11.44 8.30
N VAL A 477 40.88 10.39 8.91
CA VAL A 477 42.25 10.36 9.43
C VAL A 477 43.07 9.20 8.87
N LYS A 478 42.42 8.16 8.33
CA LYS A 478 43.12 7.03 7.74
C LYS A 478 43.79 7.43 6.42
N SER A 479 45.08 7.13 6.29
CA SER A 479 45.88 7.46 5.11
C SER A 479 45.30 6.88 3.81
N GLU A 480 44.75 5.66 3.87
CA GLU A 480 44.10 4.99 2.74
C GLU A 480 42.87 5.75 2.23
N THR A 481 42.03 6.29 3.14
CA THR A 481 40.85 7.08 2.78
C THR A 481 41.26 8.42 2.18
N LEU A 482 42.23 9.10 2.79
CA LEU A 482 42.73 10.39 2.29
C LEU A 482 43.38 10.24 0.90
N ALA A 483 44.15 9.18 0.68
CA ALA A 483 44.74 8.87 -0.63
C ALA A 483 43.65 8.60 -1.69
N TYR A 484 42.58 7.89 -1.31
CA TYR A 484 41.44 7.68 -2.21
C TYR A 484 40.74 9.00 -2.55
N PHE A 485 40.46 9.87 -1.58
CA PHE A 485 39.85 11.18 -1.84
C PHE A 485 40.72 12.08 -2.73
N GLU A 486 42.05 12.02 -2.59
CA GLU A 486 42.95 12.73 -3.51
C GLU A 486 42.81 12.19 -4.94
N SER A 487 42.70 10.86 -5.10
CA SER A 487 42.48 10.26 -6.42
C SER A 487 41.15 10.68 -7.07
N LEU A 488 40.08 10.89 -6.27
CA LEU A 488 38.76 11.31 -6.76
C LEU A 488 38.75 12.72 -7.34
N LYS A 489 39.68 13.61 -6.96
CA LYS A 489 39.75 14.98 -7.51
C LYS A 489 40.02 15.01 -9.02
N SER A 490 40.53 13.91 -9.59
CA SER A 490 40.75 13.79 -11.02
C SER A 490 39.45 13.54 -11.82
N GLU A 491 38.37 13.08 -11.17
CA GLU A 491 37.09 12.84 -11.81
C GLU A 491 36.26 14.14 -11.83
N PRO A 492 35.94 14.70 -13.01
CA PRO A 492 35.27 16.00 -13.11
C PRO A 492 33.86 16.03 -12.51
N ARG A 493 33.21 14.86 -12.36
CA ARG A 493 31.89 14.75 -11.74
C ARG A 493 31.94 14.67 -10.21
N ILE A 494 33.11 14.55 -9.60
CA ILE A 494 33.25 14.44 -8.14
C ILE A 494 33.89 15.69 -7.55
N ARG A 495 33.30 16.20 -6.49
CA ARG A 495 33.89 17.22 -5.63
C ARG A 495 33.99 16.69 -4.21
N VAL A 496 35.21 16.61 -3.68
CA VAL A 496 35.44 16.28 -2.27
C VAL A 496 35.57 17.58 -1.48
N ILE A 497 34.74 17.75 -0.46
CA ILE A 497 34.82 18.86 0.49
C ILE A 497 35.21 18.31 1.87
N ARG A 498 36.06 19.06 2.59
CA ARG A 498 36.48 18.70 3.94
C ARG A 498 35.71 19.53 4.97
N ASP A 499 35.25 18.86 6.01
CA ASP A 499 34.52 19.47 7.12
C ASP A 499 34.93 18.84 8.46
N ASP A 500 35.78 19.53 9.22
CA ASP A 500 36.29 19.02 10.50
C ASP A 500 35.36 19.33 11.69
N SER A 501 34.12 19.80 11.46
CA SER A 501 33.14 20.03 12.54
C SER A 501 32.70 18.72 13.21
N PRO A 502 32.17 18.76 14.46
CA PRO A 502 31.58 17.57 15.08
C PRO A 502 30.50 16.95 14.19
N PHE A 503 30.44 15.61 14.16
CA PHE A 503 29.52 14.91 13.27
C PHE A 503 28.07 15.33 13.53
N ASN A 504 27.45 15.83 12.48
CA ASN A 504 26.03 16.17 12.42
C ASN A 504 25.57 15.92 10.99
N TYR A 505 24.78 14.86 10.78
CA TYR A 505 24.36 14.44 9.45
C TYR A 505 23.58 15.54 8.73
N SER A 506 22.67 16.20 9.46
CA SER A 506 21.87 17.31 8.95
C SER A 506 22.74 18.47 8.49
N ALA A 507 23.69 18.90 9.33
CA ALA A 507 24.54 20.05 9.04
C ALA A 507 25.51 19.79 7.87
N LEU A 508 26.06 18.57 7.76
CA LEU A 508 26.92 18.17 6.65
C LEU A 508 26.16 18.23 5.31
N ASN A 509 24.94 17.69 5.28
CA ASN A 509 24.09 17.71 4.10
C ASN A 509 23.62 19.13 3.75
N ASN A 510 23.21 19.95 4.74
CA ASN A 510 22.81 21.34 4.52
C ASN A 510 23.93 22.16 3.84
N ARG A 511 25.18 22.02 4.33
CA ARG A 511 26.34 22.73 3.75
C ARG A 511 26.64 22.25 2.33
N ALA A 512 26.55 20.95 2.08
CA ALA A 512 26.72 20.40 0.73
C ALA A 512 25.60 20.84 -0.23
N ALA A 513 24.35 20.88 0.24
CA ALA A 513 23.19 21.35 -0.50
C ALA A 513 23.32 22.82 -0.91
N ALA A 514 23.91 23.66 -0.07
CA ALA A 514 24.15 25.07 -0.38
C ALA A 514 25.06 25.26 -1.61
N ILE A 515 26.13 24.46 -1.71
CA ILE A 515 27.11 24.54 -2.82
C ILE A 515 26.78 23.64 -4.01
N ALA A 516 25.78 22.77 -3.89
CA ALA A 516 25.31 21.87 -4.94
C ALA A 516 24.81 22.65 -6.16
N THR A 517 25.06 22.16 -7.37
CA THR A 517 24.66 22.84 -8.61
C THR A 517 23.48 22.18 -9.33
N GLY A 518 23.01 21.03 -8.83
CA GLY A 518 21.86 20.32 -9.35
C GLY A 518 20.54 21.01 -9.02
N ASP A 519 19.57 20.84 -9.93
CA ASP A 519 18.17 21.20 -9.72
C ASP A 519 17.50 20.28 -8.68
N TYR A 520 18.04 19.06 -8.53
CA TYR A 520 17.65 18.07 -7.55
C TYR A 520 18.84 17.70 -6.66
N LEU A 521 18.54 17.42 -5.41
CA LEU A 521 19.48 16.89 -4.43
C LEU A 521 19.15 15.42 -4.20
N CYS A 522 20.17 14.58 -4.14
CA CYS A 522 20.08 13.20 -3.67
C CYS A 522 20.89 13.08 -2.39
N LEU A 523 20.24 12.89 -1.24
CA LEU A 523 20.91 12.53 0.00
C LEU A 523 21.21 11.04 -0.06
N LEU A 524 22.48 10.65 0.10
CA LEU A 524 22.91 9.27 -0.06
C LEU A 524 23.92 8.90 1.04
N ASN A 525 23.65 7.85 1.81
CA ASN A 525 24.62 7.37 2.78
C ASN A 525 25.82 6.69 2.09
N ASN A 526 26.98 6.73 2.75
CA ASN A 526 28.23 6.18 2.20
C ASN A 526 28.30 4.64 2.17
N ASP A 527 27.35 3.95 2.79
CA ASP A 527 27.21 2.49 2.85
C ASP A 527 26.05 1.96 2.00
N ILE A 528 25.63 2.75 1.01
CA ILE A 528 24.68 2.36 -0.02
C ILE A 528 25.40 1.72 -1.20
N GLU A 529 24.82 0.63 -1.74
CA GLU A 529 25.22 0.04 -3.01
C GLU A 529 24.04 0.09 -3.99
N ILE A 530 24.26 0.68 -5.17
CA ILE A 530 23.26 0.69 -6.25
C ILE A 530 23.08 -0.74 -6.77
N ILE A 531 21.83 -1.18 -6.99
CA ILE A 531 21.56 -2.47 -7.67
C ILE A 531 20.60 -2.35 -8.87
N SER A 532 19.74 -1.33 -8.91
CA SER A 532 18.87 -1.06 -10.06
C SER A 532 19.46 0.08 -10.93
N PRO A 533 19.66 -0.12 -12.25
CA PRO A 533 20.28 0.90 -13.09
C PRO A 533 19.47 2.19 -13.26
N GLU A 534 18.14 2.07 -13.28
CA GLU A 534 17.19 3.16 -13.46
C GLU A 534 16.76 3.81 -12.14
N TRP A 535 17.45 3.53 -11.01
CA TRP A 535 17.06 4.02 -9.69
C TRP A 535 16.87 5.55 -9.66
N LEU A 536 17.80 6.30 -10.25
CA LEU A 536 17.75 7.76 -10.22
C LEU A 536 16.75 8.31 -11.24
N ASP A 537 16.54 7.62 -12.36
CA ASP A 537 15.48 7.91 -13.33
C ASP A 537 14.10 7.84 -12.67
N GLU A 538 13.85 6.76 -11.91
CA GLU A 538 12.61 6.54 -11.17
C GLU A 538 12.39 7.66 -10.12
N LEU A 539 13.39 7.91 -9.28
CA LEU A 539 13.29 8.90 -8.20
C LEU A 539 13.08 10.32 -8.75
N VAL A 540 13.83 10.71 -9.79
CA VAL A 540 13.68 12.04 -10.42
C VAL A 540 12.37 12.13 -11.21
N GLY A 541 11.96 11.06 -11.88
CA GLY A 541 10.68 11.00 -12.59
C GLY A 541 9.51 11.35 -11.67
N ILE A 542 9.46 10.72 -10.48
CA ILE A 542 8.46 11.00 -9.45
C ILE A 542 8.64 12.40 -8.84
N ALA A 543 9.87 12.78 -8.46
CA ALA A 543 10.15 14.08 -7.84
C ALA A 543 9.87 15.28 -8.77
N SER A 544 9.85 15.03 -10.09
CA SER A 544 9.54 16.04 -11.09
C SER A 544 8.05 16.35 -11.22
N GLN A 545 7.17 15.47 -10.71
CA GLN A 545 5.73 15.67 -10.79
C GLN A 545 5.27 16.81 -9.86
N PRO A 546 4.26 17.60 -10.28
CA PRO A 546 3.71 18.66 -9.43
C PRO A 546 3.22 18.14 -8.08
N GLY A 547 3.52 18.87 -7.01
CA GLY A 547 3.09 18.54 -5.65
C GLY A 547 3.89 17.43 -4.95
N ASN A 548 4.83 16.77 -5.63
CA ASN A 548 5.73 15.80 -5.00
C ASN A 548 6.94 16.47 -4.34
N GLY A 549 7.24 16.03 -3.12
CA GLY A 549 8.34 16.50 -2.28
C GLY A 549 9.49 15.50 -2.24
N ALA A 550 9.76 14.94 -1.05
CA ALA A 550 10.82 13.95 -0.88
C ALA A 550 10.42 12.59 -1.50
N VAL A 551 11.33 12.00 -2.29
CA VAL A 551 11.13 10.68 -2.90
C VAL A 551 12.17 9.70 -2.39
N GLY A 552 11.73 8.62 -1.75
CA GLY A 552 12.59 7.59 -1.16
C GLY A 552 12.61 6.30 -1.96
N ALA A 553 13.77 5.64 -1.96
CA ALA A 553 14.02 4.37 -2.62
C ALA A 553 13.69 3.16 -1.72
N ALA A 554 13.46 1.98 -2.30
CA ALA A 554 13.45 0.73 -1.55
C ALA A 554 14.88 0.32 -1.15
N LEU A 555 15.13 0.26 0.16
CA LEU A 555 16.41 -0.19 0.70
C LEU A 555 16.31 -1.61 1.20
N TRP A 556 17.24 -2.44 0.76
CA TRP A 556 17.33 -3.85 1.11
C TRP A 556 18.54 -4.08 2.02
N TYR A 557 18.38 -4.99 2.98
CA TYR A 557 19.52 -5.59 3.65
C TYR A 557 20.28 -6.51 2.68
N PRO A 558 21.57 -6.78 2.90
CA PRO A 558 22.36 -7.71 2.07
C PRO A 558 21.84 -9.16 2.02
N ASN A 559 20.85 -9.50 2.84
CA ASN A 559 20.19 -10.82 2.86
C ASN A 559 18.85 -10.85 2.08
N ASP A 560 18.62 -9.90 1.18
CA ASP A 560 17.39 -9.77 0.37
C ASP A 560 16.10 -9.66 1.20
N THR A 561 16.19 -8.99 2.34
CA THR A 561 15.00 -8.58 3.12
C THR A 561 14.86 -7.07 3.15
N LEU A 562 13.63 -6.59 3.12
CA LEU A 562 13.31 -5.17 3.02
C LEU A 562 13.70 -4.47 4.32
N GLN A 563 14.45 -3.38 4.21
CA GLN A 563 14.80 -2.51 5.33
C GLN A 563 13.93 -1.27 5.37
N HIS A 564 13.81 -0.57 4.23
CA HIS A 564 12.98 0.62 4.10
C HIS A 564 11.89 0.42 3.05
N GLY A 565 10.70 0.04 3.53
CA GLY A 565 9.45 0.07 2.77
C GLY A 565 8.66 1.37 2.94
N GLY A 566 9.34 2.46 3.33
CA GLY A 566 8.70 3.69 3.79
C GLY A 566 8.59 3.85 5.30
N VAL A 567 8.31 5.06 5.80
CA VAL A 567 8.23 5.37 7.24
C VAL A 567 6.82 5.83 7.65
N VAL A 568 6.30 5.20 8.72
CA VAL A 568 5.07 5.58 9.42
C VAL A 568 5.41 6.28 10.72
N ILE A 569 4.81 7.45 10.97
CA ILE A 569 4.94 8.18 12.24
C ILE A 569 4.10 7.53 13.35
N GLY A 570 4.56 7.65 14.58
CA GLY A 570 3.99 7.01 15.76
C GLY A 570 4.33 5.52 15.93
N LEU A 571 4.66 4.82 14.85
CA LEU A 571 5.04 3.40 14.92
C LEU A 571 6.28 3.23 15.80
N GLY A 572 6.17 2.41 16.85
CA GLY A 572 7.25 2.22 17.83
C GLY A 572 7.51 3.41 18.75
N GLY A 573 6.64 4.43 18.75
CA GLY A 573 6.69 5.61 19.63
C GLY A 573 6.90 6.92 18.88
N VAL A 574 7.77 6.96 17.86
CA VAL A 574 8.05 8.17 17.07
C VAL A 574 7.89 7.92 15.59
N ALA A 575 8.62 6.94 15.05
CA ALA A 575 8.53 6.56 13.65
C ALA A 575 9.13 5.17 13.44
N GLY A 576 8.59 4.42 12.47
CA GLY A 576 9.05 3.08 12.15
C GLY A 576 8.92 2.75 10.67
N HIS A 577 9.76 1.84 10.20
CA HIS A 577 9.75 1.38 8.81
C HIS A 577 8.64 0.36 8.57
N MET A 578 7.94 0.50 7.45
CA MET A 578 6.95 -0.49 7.02
C MET A 578 7.63 -1.71 6.39
N HIS A 579 7.00 -2.87 6.55
CA HIS A 579 7.39 -4.11 5.87
C HIS A 579 8.84 -4.55 6.14
N THR A 580 9.45 -4.12 7.24
CA THR A 580 10.82 -4.53 7.60
C THR A 580 10.91 -6.05 7.71
N LEU A 581 12.00 -6.63 7.20
CA LEU A 581 12.27 -8.06 7.10
C LEU A 581 11.38 -8.83 6.11
N LEU A 582 10.53 -8.15 5.34
CA LEU A 582 9.79 -8.79 4.25
C LEU A 582 10.78 -9.31 3.20
N PRO A 583 10.75 -10.60 2.83
CA PRO A 583 11.62 -11.12 1.78
C PRO A 583 11.37 -10.41 0.45
N ARG A 584 12.42 -10.28 -0.37
CA ARG A 584 12.31 -9.72 -1.72
C ARG A 584 11.29 -10.49 -2.56
N GLY A 585 10.47 -9.75 -3.29
CA GLY A 585 9.30 -10.27 -4.02
C GLY A 585 8.04 -10.45 -3.15
N GLY A 586 8.12 -10.23 -1.84
CA GLY A 586 6.94 -10.15 -0.99
C GLY A 586 6.12 -8.88 -1.26
N PHE A 587 4.80 -9.02 -1.36
CA PHE A 587 3.91 -7.90 -1.71
C PHE A 587 3.46 -7.06 -0.49
N GLY A 588 3.64 -7.59 0.72
CA GLY A 588 3.27 -6.89 1.95
C GLY A 588 1.75 -6.73 2.12
N TYR A 589 1.35 -5.81 2.97
CA TYR A 589 -0.05 -5.55 3.29
C TYR A 589 -0.78 -5.00 2.06
N PHE A 590 -1.74 -5.77 1.50
CA PHE A 590 -2.51 -5.40 0.31
C PHE A 590 -1.64 -4.82 -0.83
N CYS A 591 -0.57 -5.53 -1.18
CA CYS A 591 0.40 -5.16 -2.22
C CYS A 591 1.14 -3.82 -2.02
N ARG A 592 1.04 -3.20 -0.83
CA ARG A 592 1.70 -1.93 -0.56
C ARG A 592 3.23 -2.02 -0.57
N ALA A 593 3.86 -3.18 -0.42
CA ALA A 593 5.32 -3.29 -0.59
C ALA A 593 5.74 -3.33 -2.08
N ALA A 594 4.78 -3.45 -3.00
CA ALA A 594 5.00 -3.49 -4.44
C ALA A 594 4.35 -2.30 -5.19
N ALA A 595 3.82 -1.32 -4.45
CA ALA A 595 3.16 -0.13 -4.99
C ALA A 595 3.88 1.16 -4.56
N ALA A 596 4.14 2.05 -5.52
CA ALA A 596 4.52 3.42 -5.20
C ALA A 596 3.39 4.12 -4.43
N GLN A 597 3.71 4.85 -3.37
CA GLN A 597 2.68 5.45 -2.52
C GLN A 597 3.17 6.69 -1.78
N ASN A 598 2.23 7.56 -1.39
CA ASN A 598 2.52 8.66 -0.50
C ASN A 598 2.68 8.16 0.93
N LEU A 599 3.66 8.72 1.65
CA LEU A 599 3.94 8.39 3.05
C LEU A 599 4.20 9.65 3.87
N SER A 600 4.12 9.51 5.18
CA SER A 600 4.49 10.60 6.09
C SER A 600 5.97 10.93 5.98
N ALA A 601 6.84 9.92 5.88
CA ALA A 601 8.27 10.12 5.69
C ALA A 601 8.94 9.01 4.87
N VAL A 602 10.12 9.35 4.35
CA VAL A 602 11.09 8.45 3.73
C VAL A 602 12.46 8.70 4.34
N THR A 603 13.37 7.72 4.26
CA THR A 603 14.68 7.87 4.91
C THR A 603 15.68 8.65 4.06
N ALA A 604 16.51 9.47 4.70
CA ALA A 604 17.61 10.17 4.03
C ALA A 604 18.79 9.27 3.65
N ALA A 605 18.75 7.96 3.96
CA ALA A 605 19.76 7.03 3.46
C ALA A 605 19.81 6.97 1.93
N CYS A 606 18.66 7.14 1.26
CA CYS A 606 18.57 7.48 -0.16
C CYS A 606 17.27 8.26 -0.42
N LEU A 607 17.37 9.58 -0.63
CA LEU A 607 16.24 10.49 -0.82
C LEU A 607 16.54 11.50 -1.92
N VAL A 608 15.64 11.65 -2.89
CA VAL A 608 15.71 12.68 -3.94
C VAL A 608 14.64 13.74 -3.70
N ILE A 609 15.02 15.01 -3.85
CA ILE A 609 14.10 16.15 -3.72
C ILE A 609 14.56 17.31 -4.60
N ARG A 610 13.61 18.11 -5.10
CA ARG A 610 13.93 19.36 -5.81
C ARG A 610 14.65 20.32 -4.86
N LYS A 611 15.78 20.88 -5.30
CA LYS A 611 16.61 21.77 -4.47
C LYS A 611 15.82 22.96 -3.95
N SER A 612 14.90 23.52 -4.74
CA SER A 612 14.05 24.64 -4.31
C SER A 612 13.19 24.28 -3.10
N ILE A 613 12.59 23.08 -3.07
CA ILE A 613 11.75 22.60 -1.94
C ILE A 613 12.62 22.37 -0.71
N TYR A 614 13.80 21.76 -0.88
CA TYR A 614 14.76 21.58 0.22
C TYR A 614 15.11 22.91 0.89
N MET A 615 15.36 23.95 0.09
CA MET A 615 15.67 25.28 0.60
C MET A 615 14.46 25.99 1.21
N GLU A 616 13.28 25.84 0.61
CA GLU A 616 12.02 26.41 1.09
C GLU A 616 11.70 25.98 2.52
N VAL A 617 11.86 24.70 2.82
CA VAL A 617 11.59 24.16 4.17
C VAL A 617 12.76 24.37 5.14
N GLY A 618 13.89 24.94 4.70
CA GLY A 618 15.06 25.22 5.53
C GLY A 618 16.03 24.03 5.71
N GLY A 619 16.01 23.04 4.82
CA GLY A 619 16.91 21.88 4.88
C GLY A 619 16.64 20.93 6.04
N LEU A 620 17.61 20.07 6.38
CA LEU A 620 17.52 19.16 7.53
C LEU A 620 17.71 19.94 8.84
N ASN A 621 17.00 19.55 9.89
CA ASN A 621 17.12 20.21 11.19
C ASN A 621 18.44 19.80 11.89
N GLU A 622 19.33 20.76 12.12
CA GLU A 622 20.63 20.53 12.73
C GLU A 622 20.56 20.20 14.24
N GLU A 623 19.44 20.42 14.91
CA GLU A 623 19.21 19.93 16.28
C GLU A 623 19.02 18.39 16.33
N LEU A 624 18.65 17.78 15.20
CA LEU A 624 18.57 16.35 15.01
C LEU A 624 19.82 15.88 14.25
N ALA A 625 20.89 15.58 14.98
CA ALA A 625 22.19 15.29 14.39
C ALA A 625 22.25 13.90 13.73
N VAL A 626 21.46 12.94 14.23
CA VAL A 626 21.59 11.52 13.88
C VAL A 626 20.25 10.84 13.63
N ALA A 627 19.32 10.90 14.58
CA ALA A 627 18.02 10.22 14.48
C ALA A 627 16.92 11.21 14.09
N PHE A 628 15.92 10.72 13.35
CA PHE A 628 14.69 11.43 12.98
C PHE A 628 14.85 12.72 12.17
N ASN A 629 16.06 13.08 11.73
CA ASN A 629 16.27 14.27 10.89
C ASN A 629 15.50 14.19 9.56
N ASP A 630 15.43 13.00 8.98
CA ASP A 630 14.68 12.69 7.76
C ASP A 630 13.17 12.70 8.01
N VAL A 631 12.73 12.18 9.15
CA VAL A 631 11.32 12.22 9.57
C VAL A 631 10.85 13.65 9.76
N ASP A 632 11.54 14.47 10.56
CA ASP A 632 11.22 15.88 10.74
C ASP A 632 11.20 16.64 9.42
N PHE A 633 12.21 16.43 8.58
CA PHE A 633 12.29 17.06 7.26
C PHE A 633 11.10 16.70 6.38
N CYS A 634 10.76 15.42 6.29
CA CYS A 634 9.60 14.95 5.54
C CYS A 634 8.28 15.53 6.07
N LEU A 635 8.12 15.69 7.38
CA LEU A 635 6.94 16.32 7.98
C LEU A 635 6.86 17.82 7.64
N ARG A 636 7.98 18.54 7.64
CA ARG A 636 8.01 19.94 7.18
C ARG A 636 7.73 20.09 5.68
N VAL A 637 8.22 19.17 4.86
CA VAL A 637 7.87 19.10 3.42
C VAL A 637 6.37 18.94 3.23
N ARG A 638 5.71 18.15 4.10
CA ARG A 638 4.24 18.02 4.10
C ARG A 638 3.52 19.26 4.62
N GLU A 639 4.01 19.91 5.68
CA GLU A 639 3.46 21.19 6.17
C GLU A 639 3.50 22.27 5.08
N ALA A 640 4.50 22.25 4.19
CA ALA A 640 4.60 23.13 3.03
C ALA A 640 3.65 22.76 1.86
N GLY A 641 2.86 21.69 1.99
CA GLY A 641 1.86 21.28 0.99
C GLY A 641 2.34 20.26 -0.04
N TYR A 642 3.56 19.73 0.11
CA TYR A 642 4.10 18.68 -0.76
C TYR A 642 3.80 17.28 -0.23
N ARG A 643 3.85 16.28 -1.11
CA ARG A 643 3.65 14.86 -0.74
C ARG A 643 4.96 14.11 -0.84
N ASN A 644 5.35 13.42 0.22
CA ASN A 644 6.48 12.50 0.15
C ASN A 644 6.03 11.20 -0.52
N VAL A 645 6.92 10.58 -1.29
CA VAL A 645 6.64 9.37 -2.06
C VAL A 645 7.71 8.33 -1.76
N TRP A 646 7.29 7.08 -1.54
CA TRP A 646 8.18 5.93 -1.58
C TRP A 646 7.89 5.11 -2.82
N THR A 647 8.93 4.62 -3.50
CA THR A 647 8.81 3.74 -4.66
C THR A 647 9.56 2.42 -4.45
N PRO A 648 8.92 1.27 -4.75
CA PRO A 648 9.58 -0.04 -4.74
C PRO A 648 10.50 -0.24 -5.95
N TYR A 649 10.48 0.65 -6.94
CA TYR A 649 11.15 0.46 -8.23
C TYR A 649 12.53 1.14 -8.34
N ALA A 650 12.96 1.84 -7.28
CA ALA A 650 14.34 2.24 -7.09
C ALA A 650 14.92 1.37 -5.97
N GLU A 651 15.63 0.30 -6.33
CA GLU A 651 16.16 -0.69 -5.38
C GLU A 651 17.66 -0.49 -5.16
N LEU A 652 18.06 -0.45 -3.89
CA LEU A 652 19.45 -0.30 -3.44
C LEU A 652 19.70 -1.22 -2.23
N TYR A 653 20.94 -1.68 -2.04
CA TYR A 653 21.35 -2.25 -0.75
C TYR A 653 21.83 -1.16 0.18
N HIS A 654 21.50 -1.30 1.46
CA HIS A 654 22.04 -0.46 2.53
C HIS A 654 22.72 -1.38 3.55
N HIS A 655 24.04 -1.27 3.67
CA HIS A 655 24.86 -2.10 4.55
C HIS A 655 24.85 -1.63 6.03
N GLU A 656 23.80 -0.89 6.39
CA GLU A 656 23.44 -0.21 7.65
C GLU A 656 24.45 -0.21 8.80
N SER A 657 24.76 0.99 9.29
CA SER A 657 25.52 1.23 10.52
C SER A 657 26.90 0.54 10.54
N ALA A 658 27.41 0.11 9.38
CA ALA A 658 28.70 -0.57 9.26
C ALA A 658 29.87 0.28 9.78
N THR A 659 29.75 1.61 9.73
CA THR A 659 30.73 2.55 10.29
C THR A 659 30.34 3.08 11.67
N ARG A 660 29.04 3.14 11.99
CA ARG A 660 28.51 3.89 13.14
C ARG A 660 28.19 3.02 14.36
N GLY A 661 27.71 1.78 14.20
CA GLY A 661 27.14 0.99 15.30
C GLY A 661 25.76 1.48 15.77
N SER A 662 25.20 0.85 16.82
CA SER A 662 23.80 1.07 17.25
C SER A 662 23.60 2.36 18.04
N ASP A 663 22.46 3.04 17.88
CA ASP A 663 22.08 4.18 18.73
C ASP A 663 21.73 3.78 20.16
N MET A 664 21.60 2.47 20.42
CA MET A 664 21.41 1.91 21.75
C MET A 664 22.72 1.71 22.53
N ASP A 665 23.86 2.05 21.94
CA ASP A 665 25.15 2.03 22.63
C ASP A 665 25.16 3.08 23.77
N PRO A 666 25.78 2.80 24.94
CA PRO A 666 25.73 3.68 26.11
C PRO A 666 26.12 5.14 25.84
N ASP A 667 27.12 5.37 24.98
CA ASP A 667 27.65 6.70 24.67
C ASP A 667 26.74 7.51 23.72
N LYS A 668 25.78 6.86 23.05
CA LYS A 668 24.86 7.47 22.08
C LYS A 668 23.42 7.55 22.57
N TYR A 669 23.08 6.74 23.58
CA TYR A 669 21.73 6.62 24.11
C TYR A 669 21.15 7.95 24.57
N GLN A 670 21.93 8.79 25.26
CA GLN A 670 21.45 10.08 25.76
C GLN A 670 21.06 11.02 24.62
N ARG A 671 21.87 11.11 23.56
CA ARG A 671 21.55 11.88 22.35
C ARG A 671 20.24 11.38 21.72
N PHE A 672 20.11 10.06 21.53
CA PHE A 672 18.89 9.46 20.98
C PHE A 672 17.64 9.81 21.82
N VAL A 673 17.74 9.76 23.15
CA VAL A 673 16.64 10.17 24.05
C VAL A 673 16.28 11.64 23.88
N ASP A 674 17.27 12.51 23.73
CA ASP A 674 17.01 13.95 23.53
C ASP A 674 16.39 14.24 22.16
N GLU A 675 16.79 13.53 21.09
CA GLU A 675 16.17 13.59 19.76
C GLU A 675 14.72 13.06 19.78
N VAL A 676 14.43 11.98 20.52
CA VAL A 676 13.05 11.49 20.75
C VAL A 676 12.20 12.57 21.43
N ARG A 677 12.69 13.17 22.52
CA ARG A 677 11.96 14.23 23.23
C ARG A 677 11.71 15.44 22.35
N TRP A 678 12.65 15.76 21.47
CA TRP A 678 12.47 16.82 20.49
C TRP A 678 11.28 16.51 19.56
N MET A 679 11.24 15.30 18.99
CA MET A 679 10.14 14.85 18.13
C MET A 679 8.80 14.85 18.86
N GLU A 680 8.75 14.33 20.09
CA GLU A 680 7.53 14.34 20.91
C GLU A 680 7.04 15.77 21.19
N LYS A 681 7.97 16.69 21.47
CA LYS A 681 7.64 18.10 21.74
C LYS A 681 7.12 18.83 20.50
N ARG A 682 7.72 18.62 19.32
CA ARG A 682 7.33 19.31 18.08
C ARG A 682 6.12 18.67 17.41
N TRP A 683 6.08 17.34 17.36
CA TRP A 683 5.19 16.55 16.51
C TRP A 683 4.20 15.66 17.28
N GLY A 684 4.23 15.63 18.62
CA GLY A 684 3.49 14.65 19.43
C GLY A 684 2.04 14.39 19.02
N HIS A 685 1.26 15.43 18.71
CA HIS A 685 -0.13 15.31 18.27
C HIS A 685 -0.30 14.66 16.88
N HIS A 686 0.70 14.78 15.99
CA HIS A 686 0.71 14.12 14.69
C HIS A 686 1.12 12.65 14.79
N LEU A 687 1.89 12.27 15.80
CA LEU A 687 2.39 10.90 15.95
C LEU A 687 1.25 9.89 16.16
N GLU A 688 0.10 10.32 16.67
CA GLU A 688 -1.06 9.45 16.85
C GLU A 688 -1.88 9.26 15.56
N LEU A 689 -1.64 10.04 14.50
CA LEU A 689 -2.44 10.10 13.28
C LEU A 689 -1.54 10.21 12.03
N ASP A 690 -1.04 9.08 11.54
CA ASP A 690 -0.40 8.99 10.23
C ASP A 690 -1.44 8.74 9.12
N PRO A 691 -1.61 9.64 8.13
CA PRO A 691 -2.56 9.45 7.04
C PRO A 691 -2.29 8.20 6.18
N ALA A 692 -1.04 7.72 6.12
CA ALA A 692 -0.69 6.52 5.39
C ALA A 692 -0.97 5.22 6.17
N TYR A 693 -1.47 5.30 7.41
CA TYR A 693 -1.60 4.15 8.30
C TYR A 693 -2.91 4.17 9.12
N ASN A 694 -3.82 3.27 8.75
CA ASN A 694 -5.19 3.22 9.25
C ASN A 694 -5.29 3.16 10.80
N PRO A 695 -6.21 3.89 11.44
CA PRO A 695 -6.40 3.89 12.90
C PRO A 695 -6.78 2.54 13.52
N ASN A 696 -7.30 1.59 12.73
CA ASN A 696 -7.60 0.23 13.14
C ASN A 696 -6.33 -0.67 13.21
N LEU A 697 -5.17 -0.15 12.80
CA LEU A 697 -3.88 -0.83 12.86
C LEU A 697 -3.01 -0.31 14.01
N THR A 698 -2.25 -1.22 14.62
CA THR A 698 -1.43 -0.93 15.80
C THR A 698 -0.18 -0.12 15.45
N LEU A 699 0.14 0.86 16.29
CA LEU A 699 1.43 1.59 16.29
C LEU A 699 2.44 0.94 17.27
N SER A 700 2.08 -0.17 17.91
CA SER A 700 2.96 -0.90 18.83
C SER A 700 4.18 -1.45 18.10
N GLY A 701 5.38 -1.10 18.57
CA GLY A 701 6.64 -1.71 18.08
C GLY A 701 6.89 -3.13 18.59
N HIS A 702 5.96 -3.71 19.35
CA HIS A 702 6.05 -5.10 19.85
C HIS A 702 5.30 -6.10 18.97
N ASP A 703 4.35 -5.61 18.17
CA ASP A 703 3.54 -6.41 17.26
C ASP A 703 4.10 -6.25 15.84
N ALA A 704 3.77 -7.20 14.95
CA ALA A 704 4.11 -7.03 13.55
C ALA A 704 3.40 -5.78 12.98
N PRO A 705 4.04 -4.99 12.11
CA PRO A 705 3.37 -3.94 11.36
C PRO A 705 2.10 -4.48 10.69
N PHE A 706 1.05 -3.67 10.64
CA PHE A 706 -0.29 -4.03 10.13
C PHE A 706 -1.08 -5.06 10.96
N ALA A 707 -0.67 -5.36 12.20
CA ALA A 707 -1.53 -6.05 13.15
C ALA A 707 -2.68 -5.13 13.63
N PHE A 708 -3.79 -5.72 14.07
CA PHE A 708 -4.95 -4.98 14.57
C PHE A 708 -4.61 -4.21 15.85
N ALA A 709 -5.07 -2.97 15.93
CA ALA A 709 -5.01 -2.18 17.16
C ALA A 709 -6.01 -2.73 18.21
N ASP A 710 -5.58 -2.80 19.47
CA ASP A 710 -6.36 -3.31 20.59
C ASP A 710 -6.16 -2.43 21.85
N PRO A 711 -7.02 -1.41 22.08
CA PRO A 711 -8.17 -1.03 21.25
C PRO A 711 -7.76 -0.27 19.96
N PRO A 712 -8.65 -0.17 18.97
CA PRO A 712 -8.52 0.74 17.83
C PRO A 712 -8.27 2.18 18.26
N ARG A 713 -7.56 2.95 17.43
CA ARG A 713 -7.30 4.38 17.67
C ARG A 713 -8.48 5.28 17.32
N ILE A 714 -9.55 4.72 16.75
CA ILE A 714 -10.83 5.37 16.47
C ILE A 714 -11.96 4.46 16.97
N GLY A 715 -13.00 5.01 17.61
CA GLY A 715 -14.19 4.24 17.99
C GLY A 715 -15.09 3.99 16.78
N MET A 716 -15.88 2.90 16.81
CA MET A 716 -16.76 2.48 15.70
C MET A 716 -17.67 3.57 15.11
N LEU A 717 -18.09 4.53 15.95
CA LEU A 717 -18.96 5.62 15.52
C LEU A 717 -18.23 6.98 15.50
N ASP A 718 -16.92 7.05 15.66
CA ASP A 718 -16.16 8.32 15.77
C ASP A 718 -15.85 9.00 14.43
#